data_AF-A0A813GG48-F1
#
_entry.id   AF-A0A813GG48-F1
#
_cell.length_a   1.000
_cell.length_b   1.000
_cell.length_c   1.000
_cell.angle_alpha   90.00
_cell.angle_beta   90.00
_cell.angle_gamma   90.00
#
_symmetry.space_group_name_H-M   'P 1'
#
loop_
_entity.id
_entity.type
_entity.pdbx_description
1 polymer ?
#
loop_
_entity_poly.entity_id
_entity_poly.type
_entity_poly.pdbx_seq_one_letter_code
_entity_poly.pdbx_strand_id
1 'polypeptide(L)'
;HPWMACAGSSDLAFLCGDLPTAPAADLPITLRIPAAETERGFLGQGYISYVVEVEAFGPKSEVRHPFEAFEKLHEEFAQFFRTFPSEVRKKLSYALPPLPSTCWYKPDSPRTVDERRSKLESLLQRLLQQAEVVNDKEERLWKFLQLPAEAAAAARLLTTKTDGPWLQRLCDASWDSEGRLLPSLRHPAVEDALLQLLVDASRPGESRVVLMFCLTVQELKEVSDVSQSPPPTSPPPGESLACDLLARIYATGDREVTARPGPVLRQRVTALLPLTLRPDAGAVCRAAGSALLTLARADQSAWQEAVFAALGSAGVAQQLAALAEAGQADQQDSEAADGSSPAPPLPQRLAAELLLRSFDGAMVDRFIQPELADERKRLLNAFFVSRDLFVRLVVGLLLARLLCEPGYTEAAKAEAGLCSLCCELAPEVKFFQEAGLGTLLSEETLWAWLCRLTMSERPAVSGFGLFVFVNVVQPAPARILHTPGLVEALTSLSGAGADSTVQGLAARTLLAAHRGEENSAPDDVEGLAVLCSALAATTELALDGQLQELSALGTGVVNARRHCCLVTETEPFLRTVSASQAKLSAEADAWRASMSRADEAAAEVEGAHAASHAALEEHRALRDGAVSASTQATAEIDD
;
A
#
# COMPACT_ATOMS: atom_id res chain seq x y z
N HIS A 1 -10.90 11.67 -72.51
CA HIS A 1 -10.48 11.79 -71.11
C HIS A 1 -10.19 10.41 -70.58
N PRO A 2 -8.91 10.02 -70.56
CA PRO A 2 -8.22 9.96 -69.27
C PRO A 2 -6.68 10.27 -69.35
N TRP A 3 -6.03 10.37 -68.17
CA TRP A 3 -4.59 10.16 -67.85
C TRP A 3 -3.59 11.34 -67.77
N MET A 4 -2.93 11.41 -66.58
CA MET A 4 -1.47 11.58 -66.29
C MET A 4 -0.69 12.76 -66.92
N ALA A 5 0.26 13.45 -66.30
CA ALA A 5 0.94 13.42 -65.00
C ALA A 5 1.72 14.75 -64.83
N CYS A 6 2.07 15.11 -63.58
CA CYS A 6 3.27 15.84 -63.12
C CYS A 6 2.95 16.58 -61.80
N ALA A 7 2.99 15.86 -60.68
CA ALA A 7 3.14 16.47 -59.37
C ALA A 7 4.63 16.40 -58.99
N GLY A 8 5.28 17.56 -58.97
CA GLY A 8 6.62 17.72 -58.43
C GLY A 8 6.59 17.65 -56.91
N SER A 9 7.54 16.91 -56.36
CA SER A 9 7.82 16.77 -54.94
C SER A 9 8.17 18.12 -54.31
N SER A 10 7.40 18.53 -53.31
CA SER A 10 7.70 19.67 -52.44
C SER A 10 7.20 19.43 -51.01
N ASP A 11 7.50 18.26 -50.44
CA ASP A 11 7.19 17.90 -49.03
C ASP A 11 8.44 17.37 -48.29
N LEU A 12 9.53 18.14 -48.32
CA LEU A 12 10.71 17.90 -47.46
C LEU A 12 11.23 19.17 -46.77
N ALA A 13 10.43 20.24 -46.71
CA ALA A 13 10.84 21.53 -46.14
C ALA A 13 10.36 21.78 -44.69
N PHE A 14 9.78 20.79 -44.00
CA PHE A 14 9.20 20.95 -42.66
C PHE A 14 10.01 20.34 -41.49
N LEU A 15 11.25 19.88 -41.73
CA LEU A 15 12.09 19.17 -40.73
C LEU A 15 13.35 19.95 -40.29
N CYS A 16 13.26 21.27 -40.15
CA CYS A 16 14.29 22.10 -39.50
C CYS A 16 13.63 23.14 -38.59
N GLY A 17 12.72 22.69 -37.73
CA GLY A 17 12.33 23.48 -36.57
C GLY A 17 13.50 23.50 -35.59
N ASP A 18 13.93 24.70 -35.18
CA ASP A 18 14.93 24.90 -34.14
C ASP A 18 14.61 24.00 -32.93
N LEU A 19 15.45 22.97 -32.69
CA LEU A 19 15.39 22.21 -31.44
C LEU A 19 15.59 23.21 -30.29
N PRO A 20 14.55 23.48 -29.46
CA PRO A 20 14.70 24.42 -28.36
C PRO A 20 15.77 23.85 -27.45
N THR A 21 16.85 24.61 -27.31
CA THR A 21 17.92 24.29 -26.37
C THR A 21 17.30 24.54 -25.00
N ALA A 22 16.84 23.47 -24.34
CA ALA A 22 16.19 23.59 -23.04
C ALA A 22 17.10 24.39 -22.11
N PRO A 23 16.57 25.37 -21.34
CA PRO A 23 17.38 26.10 -20.39
C PRO A 23 18.08 25.10 -19.47
N ALA A 24 19.36 25.34 -19.16
CA ALA A 24 20.16 24.49 -18.29
C ALA A 24 19.37 24.23 -17.00
N ALA A 25 19.12 22.96 -16.69
CA ALA A 25 18.47 22.62 -15.43
C ALA A 25 19.38 23.09 -14.29
N ASP A 26 18.83 23.85 -13.34
CA ASP A 26 19.54 24.21 -12.12
C ASP A 26 19.80 22.93 -11.32
N LEU A 27 20.99 22.36 -11.52
CA LEU A 27 21.43 21.17 -10.80
C LEU A 27 21.80 21.56 -9.36
N PRO A 28 21.41 20.77 -8.35
CA PRO A 28 21.79 20.98 -6.95
C PRO A 28 23.24 20.52 -6.72
N ILE A 29 24.16 21.04 -7.53
CA ILE A 29 25.59 20.75 -7.51
C ILE A 29 26.32 22.08 -7.49
N THR A 30 26.94 22.39 -6.35
CA THR A 30 27.79 23.57 -6.22
C THR A 30 29.24 23.14 -6.36
N LEU A 31 30.01 23.85 -7.18
CA LEU A 31 31.42 23.54 -7.42
C LEU A 31 32.28 24.77 -7.19
N ARG A 32 33.36 24.60 -6.42
CA ARG A 32 34.33 25.65 -6.09
C ARG A 32 35.76 25.12 -6.12
N ILE A 33 36.72 25.99 -6.40
CA ILE A 33 38.14 25.68 -6.22
C ILE A 33 38.70 26.67 -5.20
N PRO A 34 38.52 26.41 -3.88
CA PRO A 34 38.90 27.38 -2.84
C PRO A 34 40.41 27.64 -2.75
N ALA A 35 41.22 26.62 -3.06
CA ALA A 35 42.66 26.66 -2.83
C ALA A 35 43.46 25.94 -3.92
N ALA A 36 44.74 26.27 -3.98
CA ALA A 36 45.75 25.54 -4.71
C ALA A 36 46.89 25.20 -3.74
N GLU A 37 47.21 23.92 -3.63
CA GLU A 37 48.19 23.37 -2.70
C GLU A 37 49.45 22.94 -3.44
N THR A 38 50.61 22.99 -2.77
CA THR A 38 51.85 22.44 -3.32
C THR A 38 52.06 21.04 -2.76
N GLU A 39 51.94 20.04 -3.61
CA GLU A 39 52.16 18.63 -3.27
C GLU A 39 53.57 18.20 -3.69
N ARG A 40 54.15 17.24 -2.95
CA ARG A 40 55.44 16.63 -3.34
C ARG A 40 55.16 15.37 -4.14
N GLY A 41 55.56 15.37 -5.40
CA GLY A 41 55.52 14.17 -6.24
C GLY A 41 56.53 13.10 -5.80
N PHE A 42 56.38 11.91 -6.38
CA PHE A 42 57.17 10.71 -6.07
C PHE A 42 58.70 10.91 -6.18
N LEU A 43 59.15 11.84 -7.04
CA LEU A 43 60.57 12.20 -7.24
C LEU A 43 61.01 13.44 -6.45
N GLY A 44 60.21 13.90 -5.48
CA GLY A 44 60.48 15.11 -4.70
C GLY A 44 60.27 16.42 -5.47
N GLN A 45 59.88 16.34 -6.75
CA GLN A 45 59.43 17.51 -7.52
C GLN A 45 58.08 17.98 -6.98
N GLY A 46 58.00 19.22 -6.55
CA GLY A 46 56.74 19.84 -6.14
C GLY A 46 55.87 20.14 -7.37
N TYR A 47 54.57 19.87 -7.28
CA TYR A 47 53.59 20.32 -8.27
C TYR A 47 52.42 21.00 -7.56
N ILE A 48 51.68 21.84 -8.30
CA ILE A 48 50.51 22.53 -7.76
C ILE A 48 49.27 21.70 -8.05
N SER A 49 48.58 21.27 -7.00
CA SER A 49 47.25 20.67 -7.08
C SER A 49 46.18 21.72 -6.79
N TYR A 50 45.08 21.66 -7.52
CA TYR A 50 43.91 22.48 -7.27
C TYR A 50 42.91 21.66 -6.47
N VAL A 51 42.49 22.20 -5.33
CA VAL A 51 41.50 21.56 -4.45
C VAL A 51 40.12 21.89 -5.01
N VAL A 52 39.43 20.89 -5.56
CA VAL A 52 38.07 21.02 -6.10
C VAL A 52 37.10 20.55 -5.03
N GLU A 53 36.34 21.49 -4.48
CA GLU A 53 35.23 21.21 -3.58
C GLU A 53 33.94 21.10 -4.38
N VAL A 54 33.22 20.00 -4.19
CA VAL A 54 31.94 19.73 -4.82
C VAL A 54 30.90 19.41 -3.76
N GLU A 55 29.81 20.16 -3.74
CA GLU A 55 28.64 19.88 -2.91
C GLU A 55 27.54 19.38 -3.84
N ALA A 56 27.33 18.07 -3.88
CA ALA A 56 26.37 17.43 -4.78
C ALA A 56 25.22 16.83 -3.97
N PHE A 57 24.02 17.42 -4.08
CA PHE A 57 22.81 17.00 -3.35
C PHE A 57 22.95 17.07 -1.81
N GLY A 58 23.80 17.95 -1.30
CA GLY A 58 24.04 18.17 0.14
C GLY A 58 25.41 17.71 0.63
N PRO A 59 25.83 16.44 0.41
CA PRO A 59 27.17 16.00 0.75
C PRO A 59 28.27 16.81 0.05
N LYS A 60 29.31 17.13 0.82
CA LYS A 60 30.53 17.77 0.32
C LYS A 60 31.60 16.72 0.09
N SER A 61 32.22 16.77 -1.08
CA SER A 61 33.39 15.98 -1.46
C SER A 61 34.51 16.91 -1.91
N GLU A 62 35.75 16.54 -1.59
CA GLU A 62 36.95 17.26 -2.00
C GLU A 62 37.82 16.33 -2.85
N VAL A 63 38.25 16.80 -4.01
CA VAL A 63 39.19 16.09 -4.88
C VAL A 63 40.31 17.02 -5.33
N ARG A 64 41.54 16.50 -5.40
CA ARG A 64 42.72 17.27 -5.78
C ARG A 64 43.19 16.86 -7.15
N HIS A 65 43.35 17.84 -8.03
CA HIS A 65 43.78 17.61 -9.40
C HIS A 65 44.96 18.50 -9.77
N PRO A 66 46.03 17.95 -10.37
CA PRO A 66 47.07 18.76 -10.97
C PRO A 66 46.53 19.44 -12.24
N PHE A 67 47.21 20.49 -12.73
CA PHE A 67 46.77 21.25 -13.89
C PHE A 67 46.57 20.37 -15.15
N GLU A 68 47.47 19.41 -15.34
CA GLU A 68 47.50 18.48 -16.46
C GLU A 68 46.22 17.62 -16.53
N ALA A 69 45.58 17.34 -15.39
CA ALA A 69 44.31 16.62 -15.36
C ALA A 69 43.17 17.45 -15.96
N PHE A 70 43.18 18.78 -15.78
CA PHE A 70 42.22 19.68 -16.42
C PHE A 70 42.48 19.82 -17.91
N GLU A 71 43.74 19.82 -18.33
CA GLU A 71 44.10 19.81 -19.76
C GLU A 71 43.55 18.56 -20.45
N LYS A 72 43.76 17.40 -19.81
CA LYS A 72 43.22 16.13 -20.29
C LYS A 72 41.68 16.14 -20.37
N LEU A 73 41.01 16.59 -19.32
CA LEU A 73 39.54 16.69 -19.28
C LEU A 73 39.02 17.61 -20.40
N HIS A 74 39.67 18.76 -20.61
CA HIS A 74 39.30 19.71 -21.66
C HIS A 74 39.47 19.12 -23.05
N GLU A 75 40.58 18.42 -23.30
CA GLU A 75 40.82 17.74 -24.57
C GLU A 75 39.78 16.65 -24.83
N GLU A 76 39.49 15.82 -23.82
CA GLU A 76 38.46 14.79 -23.91
C GLU A 76 37.09 15.39 -24.27
N PHE A 77 36.69 16.50 -23.65
CA PHE A 77 35.44 17.19 -24.01
C PHE A 77 35.50 17.86 -25.38
N ALA A 78 36.64 18.43 -25.77
CA ALA A 78 36.82 18.98 -27.11
C ALA A 78 36.66 17.88 -28.19
N GLN A 79 37.17 16.67 -27.92
CA GLN A 79 36.96 15.50 -28.78
C GLN A 79 35.50 15.03 -28.76
N PHE A 80 34.89 14.94 -27.58
CA PHE A 80 33.47 14.58 -27.42
C PHE A 80 32.55 15.54 -28.21
N PHE A 81 32.74 16.86 -28.10
CA PHE A 81 31.93 17.83 -28.82
C PHE A 81 32.11 17.76 -30.34
N ARG A 82 33.25 17.27 -30.83
CA ARG A 82 33.45 17.00 -32.26
C ARG A 82 32.60 15.85 -32.78
N THR A 83 32.03 15.00 -31.92
CA THR A 83 31.14 13.92 -32.36
C THR A 83 29.73 14.40 -32.72
N PHE A 84 29.33 15.58 -32.24
CA PHE A 84 28.00 16.15 -32.52
C PHE A 84 27.91 16.79 -33.91
N PRO A 85 26.70 16.89 -34.51
CA PRO A 85 26.45 17.62 -35.76
C PRO A 85 26.96 19.06 -35.69
N SER A 86 27.32 19.65 -36.84
CA SER A 86 27.98 20.95 -36.93
C SER A 86 27.21 22.10 -36.25
N GLU A 87 25.88 22.05 -36.24
CA GLU A 87 25.01 23.05 -35.62
C GLU A 87 25.08 23.01 -34.09
N VAL A 88 24.91 21.82 -33.52
CA VAL A 88 25.04 21.57 -32.06
C VAL A 88 26.48 21.82 -31.63
N ARG A 89 27.46 21.36 -32.42
CA ARG A 89 28.89 21.57 -32.18
C ARG A 89 29.25 23.04 -32.11
N LYS A 90 28.74 23.90 -33.00
CA LYS A 90 29.01 25.34 -32.93
C LYS A 90 28.56 25.89 -31.58
N LYS A 91 27.31 25.62 -31.17
CA LYS A 91 26.78 26.05 -29.87
C LYS A 91 27.64 25.56 -28.70
N LEU A 92 27.96 24.26 -28.66
CA LEU A 92 28.77 23.67 -27.59
C LEU A 92 30.24 24.12 -27.60
N SER A 93 30.82 24.35 -28.78
CA SER A 93 32.20 24.82 -28.91
C SER A 93 32.39 26.26 -28.42
N TYR A 94 31.35 27.10 -28.53
CA TYR A 94 31.34 28.41 -27.86
C TYR A 94 31.11 28.29 -26.36
N ALA A 95 30.47 27.20 -25.91
CA ALA A 95 30.18 26.95 -24.50
C ALA A 95 31.42 26.45 -23.73
N LEU A 96 32.35 25.73 -24.35
CA LEU A 96 33.58 25.24 -23.72
C LEU A 96 34.60 26.38 -23.52
N PRO A 97 34.84 26.85 -22.27
CA PRO A 97 35.80 27.92 -22.00
C PRO A 97 37.21 27.55 -22.43
N PRO A 98 38.02 28.52 -22.88
CA PRO A 98 39.43 28.28 -23.12
C PRO A 98 40.14 27.98 -21.79
N LEU A 99 41.06 27.02 -21.80
CA LEU A 99 41.96 26.78 -20.68
C LEU A 99 42.82 28.03 -20.40
N PRO A 100 43.18 28.28 -19.13
CA PRO A 100 44.17 29.30 -18.81
C PRO A 100 45.53 28.93 -19.45
N SER A 101 46.33 29.93 -19.81
CA SER A 101 47.58 29.68 -20.53
C SER A 101 48.62 28.94 -19.69
N THR A 102 49.35 28.03 -20.35
CA THR A 102 50.58 27.43 -19.86
C THR A 102 51.70 28.47 -19.94
N CYS A 103 51.68 29.45 -19.03
CA CYS A 103 52.76 30.44 -18.97
C CYS A 103 54.06 29.75 -18.59
N TRP A 104 55.00 29.68 -19.54
CA TRP A 104 56.35 29.12 -19.38
C TRP A 104 57.23 29.96 -18.44
N TYR A 105 56.86 31.22 -18.20
CA TYR A 105 57.57 32.12 -17.31
C TYR A 105 56.90 32.18 -15.93
N LYS A 106 57.57 31.64 -14.90
CA LYS A 106 57.09 31.56 -13.50
C LYS A 106 55.69 30.90 -13.36
N PRO A 107 55.54 29.62 -13.73
CA PRO A 107 54.27 28.91 -13.64
C PRO A 107 53.69 28.88 -12.21
N ASP A 108 54.55 28.96 -11.20
CA ASP A 108 54.19 28.87 -9.78
C ASP A 108 54.02 30.24 -9.11
N SER A 109 53.94 31.33 -9.88
CA SER A 109 53.69 32.63 -9.28
C SER A 109 52.29 32.67 -8.66
N PRO A 110 52.10 33.19 -7.43
CA PRO A 110 50.80 33.18 -6.76
C PRO A 110 49.68 33.82 -7.59
N ARG A 111 50.01 34.85 -8.38
CA ARG A 111 49.07 35.51 -9.30
C ARG A 111 48.64 34.58 -10.44
N THR A 112 49.59 33.83 -11.03
CA THR A 112 49.29 32.86 -12.09
C THR A 112 48.43 31.72 -11.57
N VAL A 113 48.72 31.26 -10.35
CA VAL A 113 47.96 30.19 -9.68
C VAL A 113 46.53 30.62 -9.38
N ASP A 114 46.32 31.82 -8.83
CA ASP A 114 44.97 32.32 -8.54
C ASP A 114 44.15 32.63 -9.80
N GLU A 115 44.79 33.14 -10.85
CA GLU A 115 44.14 33.34 -12.15
C GLU A 115 43.72 31.99 -12.77
N ARG A 116 44.60 30.97 -12.71
CA ARG A 116 44.28 29.61 -13.16
C ARG A 116 43.12 29.04 -12.36
N ARG A 117 43.19 29.09 -11.02
CA ARG A 117 42.15 28.63 -10.10
C ARG A 117 40.77 29.15 -10.50
N SER A 118 40.63 30.46 -10.66
CA SER A 118 39.37 31.11 -11.03
C SER A 118 38.86 30.69 -12.42
N LYS A 119 39.75 30.52 -13.39
CA LYS A 119 39.39 30.08 -14.76
C LYS A 119 39.00 28.60 -14.81
N LEU A 120 39.68 27.75 -14.05
CA LEU A 120 39.37 26.32 -13.94
C LEU A 120 38.03 26.11 -13.21
N GLU A 121 37.74 26.89 -12.18
CA GLU A 121 36.44 26.89 -11.51
C GLU A 121 35.33 27.26 -12.50
N SER A 122 35.52 28.35 -13.26
CA SER A 122 34.56 28.74 -14.30
C SER A 122 34.41 27.69 -15.41
N LEU A 123 35.48 26.98 -15.77
CA LEU A 123 35.43 25.88 -16.74
C LEU A 123 34.51 24.76 -16.26
N LEU A 124 34.73 24.27 -15.04
CA LEU A 124 33.94 23.18 -14.46
C LEU A 124 32.47 23.58 -14.25
N GLN A 125 32.21 24.80 -13.77
CA GLN A 125 30.84 25.32 -13.63
C GLN A 125 30.10 25.39 -14.97
N ARG A 126 30.76 25.83 -16.05
CA ARG A 126 30.13 25.85 -17.38
C ARG A 126 29.91 24.47 -17.98
N LEU A 127 30.82 23.53 -17.72
CA LEU A 127 30.64 22.13 -18.14
C LEU A 127 29.40 21.52 -17.48
N LEU A 128 29.18 21.75 -16.17
CA LEU A 128 27.98 21.28 -15.46
C LEU A 128 26.67 21.86 -16.00
N GLN A 129 26.71 23.04 -16.62
CA GLN A 129 25.53 23.68 -17.22
C GLN A 129 25.15 23.09 -18.59
N GLN A 130 26.00 22.27 -19.21
CA GLN A 130 25.70 21.66 -20.52
C GLN A 130 25.02 20.30 -20.33
N ALA A 131 23.80 20.16 -20.87
CA ALA A 131 23.03 18.92 -20.77
C ALA A 131 23.76 17.73 -21.42
N GLU A 132 24.49 17.95 -22.50
CA GLU A 132 25.26 16.93 -23.22
C GLU A 132 26.44 16.41 -22.39
N VAL A 133 27.02 17.25 -21.54
CA VAL A 133 28.11 16.88 -20.63
C VAL A 133 27.56 16.06 -19.46
N VAL A 134 26.44 16.48 -18.88
CA VAL A 134 25.75 15.74 -17.80
C VAL A 134 25.32 14.35 -18.28
N ASN A 135 24.83 14.27 -19.51
CA ASN A 135 24.38 13.04 -20.16
C ASN A 135 25.50 12.27 -20.90
N ASP A 136 26.77 12.62 -20.69
CA ASP A 136 27.90 11.90 -21.28
C ASP A 136 27.92 10.44 -20.83
N LYS A 137 27.82 9.50 -21.77
CA LYS A 137 27.83 8.05 -21.52
C LYS A 137 29.12 7.58 -20.83
N GLU A 138 30.25 8.22 -21.12
CA GLU A 138 31.54 7.85 -20.53
C GLU A 138 31.74 8.43 -19.12
N GLU A 139 30.81 9.28 -18.66
CA GLU A 139 30.81 9.87 -17.32
C GLU A 139 32.11 10.63 -17.01
N ARG A 140 32.70 11.28 -18.03
CA ARG A 140 34.04 11.88 -17.90
C ARG A 140 34.10 12.94 -16.81
N LEU A 141 33.12 13.86 -16.79
CA LEU A 141 33.03 14.88 -15.75
C LEU A 141 32.80 14.26 -14.37
N TRP A 142 31.90 13.28 -14.26
CA TRP A 142 31.58 12.63 -12.99
C TRP A 142 32.78 11.88 -12.39
N LYS A 143 33.53 11.16 -13.24
CA LYS A 143 34.79 10.50 -12.86
C LYS A 143 35.87 11.49 -12.45
N PHE A 144 35.98 12.61 -13.16
CA PHE A 144 36.91 13.68 -12.81
C PHE A 144 36.58 14.26 -11.43
N LEU A 145 35.30 14.55 -11.15
CA LEU A 145 34.86 15.06 -9.85
C LEU A 145 34.86 13.99 -8.75
N GLN A 146 35.14 12.72 -9.08
CA GLN A 146 35.03 11.56 -8.19
C GLN A 146 33.66 11.46 -7.49
N LEU A 147 32.62 11.91 -8.19
CA LEU A 147 31.25 11.80 -7.67
C LEU A 147 30.74 10.37 -7.84
N PRO A 148 29.91 9.90 -6.90
CA PRO A 148 29.38 8.55 -6.95
C PRO A 148 28.36 8.43 -8.10
N ALA A 149 28.20 7.22 -8.65
CA ALA A 149 27.44 6.98 -9.88
C ALA A 149 25.96 7.42 -9.77
N GLU A 150 25.44 7.45 -8.55
CA GLU A 150 24.08 7.84 -8.20
C GLU A 150 23.88 9.35 -8.25
N ALA A 151 24.90 10.13 -7.91
CA ALA A 151 24.87 11.58 -8.10
C ALA A 151 24.81 11.92 -9.60
N ALA A 152 25.57 11.19 -10.43
CA ALA A 152 25.49 11.32 -11.88
C ALA A 152 24.11 10.91 -12.42
N ALA A 153 23.55 9.80 -11.93
CA ALA A 153 22.23 9.34 -12.33
C ALA A 153 21.10 10.31 -11.93
N ALA A 154 21.18 10.90 -10.73
CA ALA A 154 20.27 11.93 -10.27
C ALA A 154 20.38 13.21 -11.10
N ALA A 155 21.60 13.66 -11.41
CA ALA A 155 21.81 14.82 -12.28
C ALA A 155 21.22 14.61 -13.68
N ARG A 156 21.40 13.41 -14.25
CA ARG A 156 20.79 13.03 -15.53
C ARG A 156 19.28 13.10 -15.48
N LEU A 157 18.65 12.50 -14.47
CA LEU A 157 17.20 12.57 -14.25
C LEU A 157 16.69 14.03 -14.23
N LEU A 158 17.39 14.93 -13.53
CA LEU A 158 17.02 16.35 -13.47
C LEU A 158 17.15 17.07 -14.82
N THR A 159 18.15 16.72 -15.63
CA THR A 159 18.36 17.33 -16.95
C THR A 159 17.43 16.80 -18.02
N THR A 160 17.19 15.49 -18.07
CA THR A 160 16.41 14.87 -19.14
C THR A 160 14.92 14.93 -18.83
N LYS A 161 14.53 14.75 -17.56
CA LYS A 161 13.14 14.57 -17.13
C LYS A 161 12.42 13.50 -17.96
N THR A 162 13.15 12.48 -18.41
CA THR A 162 12.60 11.33 -19.12
C THR A 162 13.00 10.03 -18.44
N ASP A 163 12.25 8.98 -18.76
CA ASP A 163 12.62 7.62 -18.43
C ASP A 163 13.94 7.25 -19.13
N GLY A 164 14.76 6.44 -18.45
CA GLY A 164 16.03 5.97 -18.99
C GLY A 164 16.76 5.03 -18.04
N PRO A 165 17.88 4.44 -18.48
CA PRO A 165 18.63 3.44 -17.70
C PRO A 165 19.19 3.99 -16.37
N TRP A 166 19.28 5.31 -16.23
CA TRP A 166 19.69 5.96 -14.97
C TRP A 166 18.65 5.82 -13.85
N LEU A 167 17.34 5.68 -14.15
CA LEU A 167 16.33 5.41 -13.14
C LEU A 167 16.56 4.05 -12.48
N GLN A 168 16.88 3.03 -13.28
CA GLN A 168 17.23 1.71 -12.76
C GLN A 168 18.48 1.80 -11.88
N ARG A 169 19.53 2.51 -12.33
CA ARG A 169 20.73 2.71 -11.51
C ARG A 169 20.44 3.42 -10.19
N LEU A 170 19.59 4.45 -10.19
CA LEU A 170 19.14 5.11 -8.96
C LEU A 170 18.37 4.15 -8.04
N CYS A 171 17.55 3.28 -8.62
CA CYS A 171 16.80 2.26 -7.89
C CYS A 171 17.74 1.21 -7.28
N ASP A 172 18.71 0.71 -8.04
CA ASP A 172 19.65 -0.32 -7.58
C ASP A 172 20.55 0.19 -6.46
N ALA A 173 20.94 1.46 -6.54
CA ALA A 173 21.86 2.09 -5.60
C ALA A 173 21.17 2.96 -4.56
N SER A 174 19.85 2.85 -4.36
CA SER A 174 19.12 3.80 -3.51
C SER A 174 19.55 3.80 -2.04
N TRP A 175 20.18 2.71 -1.59
CA TRP A 175 20.61 2.51 -0.21
C TRP A 175 22.14 2.46 -0.13
N ASP A 176 22.71 3.10 0.89
CA ASP A 176 24.12 2.95 1.22
C ASP A 176 24.39 1.59 1.91
N SER A 177 25.66 1.30 2.19
CA SER A 177 26.07 0.07 2.89
C SER A 177 25.52 -0.06 4.31
N GLU A 178 25.00 1.03 4.88
CA GLU A 178 24.41 1.07 6.22
C GLU A 178 22.87 0.99 6.17
N GLY A 179 22.28 0.82 4.98
CA GLY A 179 20.83 0.76 4.81
C GLY A 179 20.14 2.11 4.94
N ARG A 180 20.85 3.23 4.73
CA ARG A 180 20.27 4.58 4.69
C ARG A 180 20.05 5.00 3.24
N LEU A 181 18.99 5.77 3.00
CA LEU A 181 18.70 6.28 1.66
C LEU A 181 19.74 7.31 1.24
N LEU A 182 20.21 7.21 0.00
CA LEU A 182 21.24 8.10 -0.51
C LEU A 182 20.83 9.58 -0.45
N PRO A 183 21.77 10.49 -0.13
CA PRO A 183 21.50 11.93 -0.10
C PRO A 183 20.95 12.50 -1.41
N SER A 184 21.39 11.95 -2.56
CA SER A 184 20.89 12.35 -3.89
C SER A 184 19.39 12.14 -4.05
N LEU A 185 18.86 11.00 -3.56
CA LEU A 185 17.42 10.70 -3.62
C LEU A 185 16.60 11.51 -2.63
N ARG A 186 17.21 11.96 -1.52
CA ARG A 186 16.55 12.79 -0.51
C ARG A 186 16.35 14.24 -0.97
N HIS A 187 16.99 14.65 -2.06
CA HIS A 187 16.95 16.04 -2.50
C HIS A 187 15.58 16.40 -3.13
N PRO A 188 14.95 17.53 -2.75
CA PRO A 188 13.64 17.96 -3.27
C PRO A 188 13.52 17.91 -4.79
N ALA A 189 14.52 18.41 -5.51
CA ALA A 189 14.50 18.47 -6.97
C ALA A 189 14.37 17.07 -7.62
N VAL A 190 14.95 16.04 -7.01
CA VAL A 190 14.89 14.66 -7.54
C VAL A 190 13.49 14.10 -7.36
N GLU A 191 12.91 14.32 -6.18
CA GLU A 191 11.52 13.97 -5.90
C GLU A 191 10.54 14.67 -6.87
N ASP A 192 10.70 15.97 -7.09
CA ASP A 192 9.88 16.75 -8.02
C ASP A 192 10.00 16.23 -9.47
N ALA A 193 11.21 15.85 -9.89
CA ALA A 193 11.43 15.25 -11.20
C ALA A 193 10.76 13.87 -11.33
N LEU A 194 10.81 13.03 -10.30
CA LEU A 194 10.09 11.75 -10.27
C LEU A 194 8.57 11.97 -10.34
N LEU A 195 8.02 12.91 -9.57
CA LEU A 195 6.60 13.25 -9.64
C LEU A 195 6.21 13.78 -11.02
N GLN A 196 7.04 14.61 -11.64
CA GLN A 196 6.78 15.14 -12.96
C GLN A 196 6.74 14.03 -14.02
N LEU A 197 7.65 13.05 -13.96
CA LEU A 197 7.62 11.87 -14.82
C LEU A 197 6.27 11.13 -14.71
N LEU A 198 5.79 10.95 -13.48
CA LEU A 198 4.51 10.27 -13.22
C LEU A 198 3.30 11.08 -13.71
N VAL A 199 3.33 12.41 -13.57
CA VAL A 199 2.29 13.30 -14.11
C VAL A 199 2.26 13.23 -15.63
N ASP A 200 3.43 13.27 -16.28
CA ASP A 200 3.54 13.24 -17.75
C ASP A 200 3.15 11.86 -18.32
N ALA A 201 3.43 10.79 -17.58
CA ALA A 201 2.96 9.43 -17.86
C ALA A 201 1.44 9.28 -17.72
N SER A 202 0.83 10.00 -16.77
CA SER A 202 -0.60 9.93 -16.48
C SER A 202 -1.47 10.64 -17.52
N ARG A 203 -0.93 11.57 -18.30
CA ARG A 203 -1.68 12.33 -19.32
C ARG A 203 -2.10 11.42 -20.49
N PRO A 204 -3.40 11.17 -20.71
CA PRO A 204 -3.85 10.34 -21.82
C PRO A 204 -3.64 11.08 -23.14
N GLY A 205 -2.76 10.56 -24.01
CA GLY A 205 -2.76 10.89 -25.44
C GLY A 205 -1.59 11.71 -26.02
N GLU A 206 -0.71 12.33 -25.23
CA GLU A 206 0.36 13.20 -25.77
C GLU A 206 1.79 12.64 -25.60
N SER A 207 2.09 11.95 -24.49
CA SER A 207 3.48 11.59 -24.15
C SER A 207 4.09 10.48 -24.99
N ARG A 208 3.30 9.59 -25.63
CA ARG A 208 3.86 8.49 -26.44
C ARG A 208 4.50 8.95 -27.75
N VAL A 209 4.07 10.08 -28.32
CA VAL A 209 4.62 10.58 -29.60
C VAL A 209 5.93 11.35 -29.38
N VAL A 210 6.08 12.05 -28.26
CA VAL A 210 7.31 12.81 -27.94
C VAL A 210 8.41 11.91 -27.38
N LEU A 211 8.09 10.92 -26.53
CA LEU A 211 9.07 9.92 -26.05
C LEU A 211 9.59 9.02 -27.18
N MET A 212 8.73 8.65 -28.15
CA MET A 212 9.16 7.95 -29.37
C MET A 212 10.14 8.81 -30.19
N PHE A 213 9.94 10.12 -30.27
CA PHE A 213 10.80 11.01 -31.06
C PHE A 213 12.17 11.27 -30.41
N CYS A 214 12.24 11.30 -29.08
CA CYS A 214 13.52 11.43 -28.36
C CYS A 214 14.37 10.14 -28.38
N LEU A 215 13.74 8.97 -28.38
CA LEU A 215 14.45 7.68 -28.43
C LEU A 215 14.83 7.24 -29.85
N THR A 216 14.02 7.55 -30.87
CA THR A 216 14.30 7.14 -32.27
C THR A 216 15.53 7.82 -32.89
N VAL A 217 15.97 8.98 -32.39
CA VAL A 217 17.22 9.61 -32.84
C VAL A 217 18.46 8.93 -32.22
N GLN A 218 18.32 8.20 -31.11
CA GLN A 218 19.42 7.58 -30.39
C GLN A 218 19.63 6.09 -30.74
N GLU A 219 18.59 5.40 -31.23
CA GLU A 219 18.63 3.97 -31.58
C GLU A 219 18.81 3.65 -33.07
N LEU A 220 18.69 4.63 -33.98
CA LEU A 220 18.85 4.43 -35.43
C LEU A 220 20.31 4.15 -35.90
N LYS A 221 21.23 3.81 -34.97
CA LYS A 221 22.62 3.45 -35.29
C LYS A 221 22.99 1.99 -34.97
N GLU A 222 22.09 1.22 -34.37
CA GLU A 222 22.36 -0.18 -33.95
C GLU A 222 21.29 -1.15 -34.45
N VAL A 223 21.08 -1.21 -35.77
CA VAL A 223 20.43 -2.37 -36.39
C VAL A 223 21.29 -2.88 -37.55
N SER A 224 22.38 -3.56 -37.19
CA SER A 224 22.90 -4.68 -37.96
C SER A 224 23.52 -5.70 -37.02
N ASP A 225 23.03 -6.92 -37.19
CA ASP A 225 23.50 -8.20 -36.71
C ASP A 225 23.02 -8.77 -35.37
N VAL A 226 22.70 -10.06 -35.50
CA VAL A 226 22.54 -11.15 -34.53
C VAL A 226 21.12 -11.44 -34.04
N SER A 227 20.51 -12.36 -34.79
CA SER A 227 19.50 -13.32 -34.34
C SER A 227 20.05 -14.22 -33.24
N GLN A 228 19.62 -14.02 -31.99
CA GLN A 228 19.60 -15.01 -30.91
C GLN A 228 18.34 -14.77 -30.03
N SER A 229 17.80 -15.84 -29.47
CA SER A 229 16.53 -15.89 -28.72
C SER A 229 16.40 -14.80 -27.63
N PRO A 230 15.19 -14.25 -27.39
CA PRO A 230 15.02 -13.17 -26.43
C PRO A 230 15.26 -13.67 -25.00
N PRO A 231 16.13 -13.05 -24.20
CA PRO A 231 16.13 -13.24 -22.75
C PRO A 231 14.79 -12.71 -22.19
N PRO A 232 14.15 -13.44 -21.27
CA PRO A 232 12.89 -12.99 -20.67
C PRO A 232 13.22 -12.03 -19.54
N THR A 233 13.27 -10.73 -19.80
CA THR A 233 13.05 -9.66 -18.81
C THR A 233 13.16 -8.32 -19.55
N SER A 234 12.06 -7.81 -20.09
CA SER A 234 11.98 -6.38 -20.36
C SER A 234 12.21 -5.63 -19.04
N PRO A 235 13.04 -4.58 -19.00
CA PRO A 235 13.19 -3.78 -17.80
C PRO A 235 11.82 -3.27 -17.33
N PRO A 236 11.59 -3.13 -16.01
CA PRO A 236 10.33 -2.61 -15.51
C PRO A 236 10.03 -1.24 -16.13
N PRO A 237 8.75 -0.90 -16.37
CA PRO A 237 8.39 0.39 -16.93
C PRO A 237 8.94 1.51 -16.03
N GLY A 238 9.44 2.59 -16.64
CA GLY A 238 10.04 3.71 -15.90
C GLY A 238 9.12 4.29 -14.83
N GLU A 239 7.80 4.32 -15.10
CA GLU A 239 6.75 4.68 -14.14
C GLU A 239 6.80 3.83 -12.85
N SER A 240 7.04 2.53 -12.96
CA SER A 240 7.13 1.63 -11.79
C SER A 240 8.38 1.95 -10.97
N LEU A 241 9.53 2.14 -11.63
CA LEU A 241 10.78 2.50 -10.95
C LEU A 241 10.68 3.85 -10.26
N ALA A 242 10.03 4.83 -10.88
CA ALA A 242 9.81 6.13 -10.28
C ALA A 242 8.90 6.03 -9.04
N CYS A 243 7.84 5.23 -9.11
CA CYS A 243 6.99 4.97 -7.94
C CYS A 243 7.74 4.25 -6.81
N ASP A 244 8.56 3.24 -7.13
CA ASP A 244 9.37 2.52 -6.14
C ASP A 244 10.39 3.45 -5.45
N LEU A 245 11.04 4.33 -6.22
CA LEU A 245 11.94 5.35 -5.68
C LEU A 245 11.20 6.32 -4.76
N LEU A 246 10.02 6.81 -5.15
CA LEU A 246 9.19 7.66 -4.30
C LEU A 246 8.77 6.95 -3.00
N ALA A 247 8.38 5.67 -3.08
CA ALA A 247 8.07 4.87 -1.89
C ALA A 247 9.26 4.81 -0.93
N ARG A 248 10.49 4.60 -1.44
CA ARG A 248 11.71 4.59 -0.62
C ARG A 248 12.01 5.97 -0.02
N ILE A 249 11.81 7.05 -0.79
CA ILE A 249 11.94 8.42 -0.29
C ILE A 249 10.99 8.65 0.89
N TYR A 250 9.72 8.27 0.76
CA TYR A 250 8.73 8.45 1.83
C TYR A 250 8.97 7.52 3.03
N ALA A 251 9.50 6.32 2.82
CA ALA A 251 9.73 5.33 3.87
C ALA A 251 10.77 5.79 4.90
N THR A 252 11.75 6.60 4.48
CA THR A 252 12.80 7.07 5.39
C THR A 252 12.32 7.99 6.50
N GLY A 253 11.09 8.54 6.39
CA GLY A 253 10.44 9.27 7.48
C GLY A 253 11.24 10.49 7.96
N ASP A 254 12.22 10.96 7.18
CA ASP A 254 13.05 12.07 7.60
C ASP A 254 12.16 13.32 7.64
N ARG A 255 11.91 13.82 8.85
CA ARG A 255 10.89 14.83 9.12
C ARG A 255 11.09 16.10 8.29
N GLU A 256 12.31 16.38 7.82
CA GLU A 256 12.58 17.53 6.94
C GLU A 256 12.02 17.36 5.51
N VAL A 257 11.86 16.12 5.01
CA VAL A 257 11.27 15.83 3.70
C VAL A 257 9.74 15.66 3.79
N THR A 258 9.24 15.20 4.93
CA THR A 258 7.80 15.00 5.18
C THR A 258 7.11 16.25 5.75
N ALA A 259 7.78 17.10 6.52
CA ALA A 259 7.23 18.36 7.05
C ALA A 259 7.11 19.49 6.00
N ARG A 260 7.14 19.15 4.70
CA ARG A 260 6.91 20.12 3.63
C ARG A 260 5.42 20.52 3.61
N PRO A 261 5.12 21.77 3.23
CA PRO A 261 3.77 22.33 3.31
C PRO A 261 2.75 21.53 2.49
N GLY A 262 1.51 21.46 2.98
CA GLY A 262 0.36 20.75 2.37
C GLY A 262 0.20 20.81 0.84
N PRO A 263 0.49 21.91 0.11
CA PRO A 263 0.46 21.92 -1.36
C PRO A 263 1.36 20.88 -2.05
N VAL A 264 2.56 20.60 -1.52
CA VAL A 264 3.47 19.61 -2.12
C VAL A 264 2.89 18.22 -1.96
N LEU A 265 2.30 17.92 -0.80
CA LEU A 265 1.65 16.63 -0.59
C LEU A 265 0.44 16.43 -1.48
N ARG A 266 -0.39 17.46 -1.65
CA ARG A 266 -1.50 17.40 -2.61
C ARG A 266 -1.00 17.06 -4.01
N GLN A 267 0.12 17.63 -4.44
CA GLN A 267 0.74 17.30 -5.73
C GLN A 267 1.17 15.83 -5.79
N ARG A 268 1.81 15.30 -4.72
CA ARG A 268 2.19 13.88 -4.62
C ARG A 268 0.99 12.94 -4.80
N VAL A 269 -0.08 13.18 -4.05
CA VAL A 269 -1.31 12.36 -4.11
C VAL A 269 -1.97 12.48 -5.48
N THR A 270 -2.04 13.70 -6.04
CA THR A 270 -2.63 13.94 -7.36
C THR A 270 -1.85 13.25 -8.48
N ALA A 271 -0.53 13.12 -8.34
CA ALA A 271 0.31 12.41 -9.32
C ALA A 271 0.20 10.89 -9.20
N LEU A 272 0.17 10.35 -7.98
CA LEU A 272 0.20 8.90 -7.72
C LEU A 272 -1.17 8.23 -7.82
N LEU A 273 -2.24 8.91 -7.38
CA LEU A 273 -3.59 8.33 -7.33
C LEU A 273 -4.08 7.86 -8.72
N PRO A 274 -3.96 8.63 -9.81
CA PRO A 274 -4.35 8.16 -11.15
C PRO A 274 -3.60 6.91 -11.62
N LEU A 275 -2.34 6.75 -11.21
CA LEU A 275 -1.52 5.59 -11.57
C LEU A 275 -1.96 4.32 -10.82
N THR A 276 -2.43 4.45 -9.58
CA THR A 276 -3.06 3.33 -8.87
C THR A 276 -4.38 2.90 -9.50
N LEU A 277 -5.02 3.79 -10.25
CA LEU A 277 -6.32 3.58 -10.89
C LEU A 277 -6.21 3.03 -12.32
N ARG A 278 -5.00 2.77 -12.85
CA ARG A 278 -4.81 2.21 -14.19
C ARG A 278 -4.99 0.68 -14.18
N PRO A 279 -6.06 0.14 -14.82
CA PRO A 279 -6.30 -1.31 -14.85
C PRO A 279 -5.21 -2.07 -15.62
N ASP A 280 -4.63 -1.47 -16.66
CA ASP A 280 -3.69 -2.16 -17.57
C ASP A 280 -2.22 -2.16 -17.09
N ALA A 281 -1.93 -1.56 -15.93
CA ALA A 281 -0.56 -1.25 -15.51
C ALA A 281 -0.20 -1.93 -14.18
N GLY A 282 -0.37 -3.26 -14.07
CA GLY A 282 -0.26 -3.98 -12.79
C GLY A 282 1.01 -3.73 -11.97
N ALA A 283 2.19 -3.57 -12.60
CA ALA A 283 3.42 -3.22 -11.88
C ALA A 283 3.42 -1.76 -11.37
N VAL A 284 3.01 -0.82 -12.23
CA VAL A 284 2.92 0.61 -11.89
C VAL A 284 1.87 0.85 -10.80
N CYS A 285 0.70 0.21 -10.90
CA CYS A 285 -0.38 0.29 -9.91
C CYS A 285 0.13 -0.16 -8.52
N ARG A 286 0.84 -1.30 -8.45
CA ARG A 286 1.44 -1.78 -7.20
C ARG A 286 2.46 -0.80 -6.63
N ALA A 287 3.37 -0.31 -7.47
CA ALA A 287 4.42 0.60 -7.03
C ALA A 287 3.83 1.95 -6.56
N ALA A 288 2.89 2.51 -7.32
CA ALA A 288 2.18 3.74 -6.96
C ALA A 288 1.38 3.56 -5.66
N GLY A 289 0.75 2.39 -5.48
CA GLY A 289 0.03 2.05 -4.26
C GLY A 289 0.93 1.96 -3.05
N SER A 290 2.07 1.28 -3.20
CA SER A 290 3.10 1.20 -2.17
C SER A 290 3.61 2.60 -1.78
N ALA A 291 3.84 3.47 -2.77
CA ALA A 291 4.25 4.85 -2.53
C ALA A 291 3.18 5.64 -1.76
N LEU A 292 1.90 5.54 -2.15
CA LEU A 292 0.79 6.20 -1.45
C LEU A 292 0.62 5.68 -0.01
N LEU A 293 0.71 4.37 0.22
CA LEU A 293 0.61 3.80 1.57
C LEU A 293 1.76 4.26 2.46
N THR A 294 2.97 4.27 1.91
CA THR A 294 4.15 4.74 2.64
C THR A 294 4.00 6.23 2.99
N LEU A 295 3.51 7.03 2.05
CA LEU A 295 3.20 8.45 2.27
C LEU A 295 2.13 8.65 3.35
N ALA A 296 1.06 7.85 3.31
CA ALA A 296 -0.02 7.90 4.30
C ALA A 296 0.44 7.50 5.72
N ARG A 297 1.44 6.61 5.83
CA ARG A 297 2.07 6.24 7.11
C ARG A 297 3.01 7.33 7.63
N ALA A 298 3.73 8.00 6.74
CA ALA A 298 4.73 8.99 7.11
C ALA A 298 4.11 10.31 7.60
N ASP A 299 2.98 10.75 7.03
CA ASP A 299 2.24 11.94 7.46
C ASP A 299 0.72 11.76 7.28
N GLN A 300 0.07 11.22 8.31
CA GLN A 300 -1.37 10.97 8.28
C GLN A 300 -2.21 12.25 8.18
N SER A 301 -1.76 13.34 8.82
CA SER A 301 -2.51 14.59 8.88
C SER A 301 -2.62 15.23 7.51
N ALA A 302 -1.49 15.35 6.83
CA ALA A 302 -1.44 15.92 5.51
C ALA A 302 -2.04 14.94 4.48
N TRP A 303 -1.93 13.61 4.69
CA TRP A 303 -2.64 12.61 3.88
C TRP A 303 -4.16 12.83 3.90
N GLN A 304 -4.74 13.03 5.08
CA GLN A 304 -6.17 13.33 5.23
C GLN A 304 -6.57 14.60 4.47
N GLU A 305 -5.79 15.68 4.55
CA GLU A 305 -6.04 16.91 3.79
C GLU A 305 -5.97 16.70 2.28
N ALA A 306 -5.00 15.91 1.81
CA ALA A 306 -4.81 15.62 0.40
C ALA A 306 -5.94 14.75 -0.17
N VAL A 307 -6.36 13.72 0.57
CA VAL A 307 -7.52 12.89 0.20
C VAL A 307 -8.81 13.70 0.26
N PHE A 308 -9.02 14.51 1.29
CA PHE A 308 -10.15 15.42 1.38
C PHE A 308 -10.24 16.34 0.15
N ALA A 309 -9.11 16.93 -0.24
CA ALA A 309 -9.03 17.77 -1.43
C ALA A 309 -9.32 17.01 -2.72
N ALA A 310 -8.81 15.77 -2.83
CA ALA A 310 -9.06 14.90 -3.97
C ALA A 310 -10.52 14.45 -4.05
N LEU A 311 -11.18 14.14 -2.94
CA LEU A 311 -12.63 13.87 -2.91
C LEU A 311 -13.47 15.10 -3.24
N GLY A 312 -12.91 16.30 -3.05
CA GLY A 312 -13.49 17.56 -3.52
C GLY A 312 -13.44 17.73 -5.05
N SER A 313 -12.55 17.01 -5.76
CA SER A 313 -12.54 17.01 -7.22
C SER A 313 -13.52 15.96 -7.76
N ALA A 314 -14.31 16.36 -8.76
CA ALA A 314 -15.33 15.50 -9.33
C ALA A 314 -14.69 14.21 -9.90
N GLY A 315 -15.18 13.04 -9.46
CA GLY A 315 -14.84 11.75 -10.03
C GLY A 315 -13.89 10.85 -9.21
N VAL A 316 -13.23 11.32 -8.16
CA VAL A 316 -12.32 10.45 -7.37
C VAL A 316 -13.05 9.32 -6.67
N ALA A 317 -14.19 9.59 -6.04
CA ALA A 317 -15.02 8.54 -5.44
C ALA A 317 -15.53 7.54 -6.49
N GLN A 318 -15.85 8.03 -7.69
CA GLN A 318 -16.24 7.18 -8.83
C GLN A 318 -15.07 6.34 -9.34
N GLN A 319 -13.85 6.87 -9.34
CA GLN A 319 -12.64 6.13 -9.71
C GLN A 319 -12.30 5.04 -8.69
N LEU A 320 -12.40 5.34 -7.39
CA LEU A 320 -12.24 4.34 -6.32
C LEU A 320 -13.31 3.25 -6.43
N ALA A 321 -14.56 3.61 -6.73
CA ALA A 321 -15.63 2.65 -6.97
C ALA A 321 -15.37 1.81 -8.22
N ALA A 322 -14.90 2.41 -9.33
CA ALA A 322 -14.56 1.68 -10.55
C ALA A 322 -13.40 0.69 -10.32
N LEU A 323 -12.41 1.05 -9.50
CA LEU A 323 -11.32 0.17 -9.11
C LEU A 323 -11.80 -0.96 -8.18
N ALA A 324 -12.75 -0.66 -7.29
CA ALA A 324 -13.44 -1.67 -6.51
C ALA A 324 -14.20 -2.66 -7.41
N GLU A 325 -14.93 -2.17 -8.40
CA GLU A 325 -15.68 -2.98 -9.38
C GLU A 325 -14.74 -3.81 -10.28
N ALA A 326 -13.64 -3.22 -10.77
CA ALA A 326 -12.68 -3.89 -11.66
C ALA A 326 -12.03 -5.13 -11.03
N GLY A 327 -11.64 -5.04 -9.74
CA GLY A 327 -11.06 -6.19 -9.04
C GLY A 327 -12.02 -7.38 -8.87
N GLN A 328 -13.34 -7.19 -9.02
CA GLN A 328 -14.32 -8.27 -8.96
C GLN A 328 -14.37 -9.06 -10.28
N ALA A 329 -14.17 -8.37 -11.41
CA ALA A 329 -14.16 -9.00 -12.74
C ALA A 329 -12.95 -9.93 -12.89
N ASP A 330 -11.75 -9.47 -12.50
CA ASP A 330 -10.52 -10.28 -12.58
C ASP A 330 -10.60 -11.57 -11.74
N GLN A 331 -11.30 -11.54 -10.60
CA GLN A 331 -11.48 -12.73 -9.75
C GLN A 331 -12.38 -13.80 -10.38
N GLN A 332 -13.39 -13.40 -11.16
CA GLN A 332 -14.27 -14.36 -11.85
C GLN A 332 -13.52 -15.08 -12.97
N ASP A 333 -12.60 -14.40 -13.65
CA ASP A 333 -11.82 -14.97 -14.73
C ASP A 333 -10.68 -15.88 -14.22
N SER A 334 -10.07 -15.56 -13.07
CA SER A 334 -9.02 -16.39 -12.47
C SER A 334 -9.52 -17.71 -11.87
N GLU A 335 -10.74 -17.80 -11.34
CA GLU A 335 -11.28 -19.07 -10.84
C GLU A 335 -11.48 -20.13 -11.94
N ALA A 336 -11.53 -19.70 -13.21
CA ALA A 336 -11.60 -20.61 -14.36
C ALA A 336 -10.23 -21.12 -14.83
N ALA A 337 -9.12 -20.52 -14.38
CA ALA A 337 -7.78 -20.75 -14.90
C ALA A 337 -6.81 -21.23 -13.79
N ASP A 338 -6.76 -22.55 -13.59
CA ASP A 338 -5.84 -23.28 -12.72
C ASP A 338 -5.86 -22.96 -11.22
N GLY A 339 -5.99 -24.02 -10.40
CA GLY A 339 -6.07 -23.99 -8.93
C GLY A 339 -4.82 -23.52 -8.17
N SER A 340 -3.99 -22.66 -8.77
CA SER A 340 -3.00 -21.88 -8.03
C SER A 340 -3.72 -20.75 -7.29
N SER A 341 -3.50 -20.65 -5.97
CA SER A 341 -4.07 -19.60 -5.11
C SER A 341 -3.88 -18.21 -5.76
N PRO A 342 -4.97 -17.55 -6.21
CA PRO A 342 -4.86 -16.26 -6.88
C PRO A 342 -4.32 -15.24 -5.89
N ALA A 343 -3.28 -14.51 -6.29
CA ALA A 343 -2.79 -13.37 -5.51
C ALA A 343 -3.98 -12.41 -5.26
N PRO A 344 -4.18 -11.92 -4.02
CA PRO A 344 -5.35 -11.11 -3.69
C PRO A 344 -5.41 -9.85 -4.57
N PRO A 345 -6.60 -9.31 -4.86
CA PRO A 345 -6.79 -8.14 -5.72
C PRO A 345 -6.20 -6.90 -5.05
N LEU A 346 -4.90 -6.68 -5.29
CA LEU A 346 -4.11 -5.57 -4.78
C LEU A 346 -4.78 -4.19 -4.91
N PRO A 347 -5.49 -3.87 -6.01
CA PRO A 347 -6.15 -2.57 -6.14
C PRO A 347 -7.23 -2.35 -5.07
N GLN A 348 -8.14 -3.31 -4.87
CA GLN A 348 -9.24 -3.15 -3.91
C GLN A 348 -8.73 -3.00 -2.47
N ARG A 349 -7.76 -3.84 -2.08
CA ARG A 349 -7.12 -3.75 -0.76
C ARG A 349 -6.46 -2.41 -0.54
N LEU A 350 -5.72 -1.93 -1.54
CA LEU A 350 -5.07 -0.63 -1.51
C LEU A 350 -6.09 0.50 -1.33
N ALA A 351 -7.16 0.52 -2.14
CA ALA A 351 -8.20 1.54 -2.02
C ALA A 351 -8.88 1.51 -0.65
N ALA A 352 -9.18 0.32 -0.13
CA ALA A 352 -9.74 0.13 1.19
C ALA A 352 -8.80 0.64 2.30
N GLU A 353 -7.50 0.28 2.28
CA GLU A 353 -6.51 0.76 3.26
C GLU A 353 -6.33 2.28 3.20
N LEU A 354 -6.23 2.86 2.01
CA LEU A 354 -6.09 4.31 1.81
C LEU A 354 -7.29 5.08 2.39
N LEU A 355 -8.50 4.56 2.17
CA LEU A 355 -9.72 5.10 2.77
C LEU A 355 -9.69 4.95 4.28
N LEU A 356 -9.43 3.76 4.81
CA LEU A 356 -9.37 3.51 6.25
C LEU A 356 -8.43 4.49 6.97
N ARG A 357 -7.24 4.73 6.43
CA ARG A 357 -6.24 5.66 7.00
C ARG A 357 -6.67 7.12 6.97
N SER A 358 -7.51 7.50 6.01
CA SER A 358 -8.01 8.88 5.85
C SER A 358 -9.38 9.12 6.47
N PHE A 359 -10.10 8.08 6.89
CA PHE A 359 -11.51 8.15 7.30
C PHE A 359 -11.72 8.68 8.72
N ASP A 360 -11.29 9.92 8.99
CA ASP A 360 -11.59 10.61 10.24
C ASP A 360 -11.82 12.12 10.03
N GLY A 361 -12.41 12.77 11.04
CA GLY A 361 -12.68 14.21 11.09
C GLY A 361 -13.31 14.76 9.80
N ALA A 362 -12.65 15.77 9.21
CA ALA A 362 -13.15 16.49 8.02
C ALA A 362 -13.45 15.58 6.82
N MET A 363 -12.74 14.45 6.68
CA MET A 363 -13.00 13.49 5.62
C MET A 363 -14.39 12.88 5.75
N VAL A 364 -14.75 12.45 6.97
CA VAL A 364 -16.07 11.88 7.27
C VAL A 364 -17.16 12.94 7.08
N ASP A 365 -16.91 14.17 7.56
CA ASP A 365 -17.83 15.30 7.39
C ASP A 365 -18.15 15.55 5.91
N ARG A 366 -17.13 15.53 5.04
CA ARG A 366 -17.33 15.67 3.59
C ARG A 366 -18.03 14.46 3.01
N PHE A 367 -17.63 13.26 3.39
CA PHE A 367 -18.18 12.02 2.84
C PHE A 367 -19.66 11.81 3.18
N ILE A 368 -20.16 12.41 4.28
CA ILE A 368 -21.59 12.37 4.65
C ILE A 368 -22.44 13.35 3.84
N GLN A 369 -21.83 14.36 3.21
CA GLN A 369 -22.59 15.39 2.51
C GLN A 369 -23.53 14.80 1.45
N PRO A 370 -24.75 15.34 1.28
CA PRO A 370 -25.73 14.81 0.34
C PRO A 370 -25.24 14.76 -1.11
N GLU A 371 -24.34 15.67 -1.48
CA GLU A 371 -23.73 15.75 -2.82
C GLU A 371 -22.97 14.48 -3.21
N LEU A 372 -22.43 13.75 -2.22
CA LEU A 372 -21.65 12.53 -2.44
C LEU A 372 -22.45 11.25 -2.14
N ALA A 373 -23.77 11.35 -1.94
CA ALA A 373 -24.57 10.22 -1.49
C ALA A 373 -24.55 9.04 -2.47
N ASP A 374 -24.65 9.31 -3.76
CA ASP A 374 -24.67 8.28 -4.80
C ASP A 374 -23.29 7.65 -5.00
N GLU A 375 -22.21 8.44 -5.03
CA GLU A 375 -20.85 7.93 -5.13
C GLU A 375 -20.45 7.12 -3.89
N ARG A 376 -20.78 7.63 -2.69
CA ARG A 376 -20.58 6.93 -1.42
C ARG A 376 -21.27 5.57 -1.45
N LYS A 377 -22.56 5.55 -1.80
CA LYS A 377 -23.35 4.33 -1.83
C LYS A 377 -22.77 3.32 -2.84
N ARG A 378 -22.35 3.79 -4.01
CA ARG A 378 -21.71 2.94 -5.02
C ARG A 378 -20.41 2.33 -4.50
N LEU A 379 -19.51 3.14 -3.94
CA LEU A 379 -18.24 2.71 -3.37
C LEU A 379 -18.43 1.70 -2.23
N LEU A 380 -19.29 2.02 -1.25
CA LEU A 380 -19.54 1.15 -0.11
C LEU A 380 -20.18 -0.16 -0.54
N ASN A 381 -21.13 -0.16 -1.48
CA ASN A 381 -21.71 -1.40 -1.99
C ASN A 381 -20.67 -2.25 -2.74
N ALA A 382 -19.78 -1.64 -3.52
CA ALA A 382 -18.71 -2.34 -4.23
C ALA A 382 -17.75 -3.05 -3.26
N PHE A 383 -17.39 -2.40 -2.15
CA PHE A 383 -16.59 -3.05 -1.10
C PHE A 383 -17.37 -4.09 -0.29
N PHE A 384 -18.66 -3.85 -0.04
CA PHE A 384 -19.51 -4.76 0.73
C PHE A 384 -19.64 -6.14 0.06
N VAL A 385 -19.75 -6.16 -1.27
CA VAL A 385 -19.86 -7.38 -2.08
C VAL A 385 -18.52 -7.93 -2.56
N SER A 386 -17.39 -7.34 -2.14
CA SER A 386 -16.06 -7.87 -2.47
C SER A 386 -15.89 -9.28 -1.87
N ARG A 387 -15.16 -10.16 -2.57
CA ARG A 387 -14.77 -11.48 -2.04
C ARG A 387 -13.60 -11.40 -1.07
N ASP A 388 -12.91 -10.26 -1.02
CA ASP A 388 -11.75 -10.07 -0.17
C ASP A 388 -12.15 -9.71 1.27
N LEU A 389 -11.87 -10.62 2.21
CA LEU A 389 -12.17 -10.44 3.64
C LEU A 389 -11.61 -9.13 4.21
N PHE A 390 -10.43 -8.70 3.76
CA PHE A 390 -9.84 -7.42 4.19
C PHE A 390 -10.75 -6.24 3.81
N VAL A 391 -11.18 -6.21 2.55
CA VAL A 391 -12.01 -5.12 2.01
C VAL A 391 -13.38 -5.10 2.70
N ARG A 392 -13.97 -6.27 2.95
CA ARG A 392 -15.25 -6.41 3.66
C ARG A 392 -15.18 -5.94 5.12
N LEU A 393 -14.09 -6.25 5.82
CA LEU A 393 -13.85 -5.75 7.18
C LEU A 393 -13.67 -4.23 7.19
N VAL A 394 -12.88 -3.70 6.26
CA VAL A 394 -12.67 -2.26 6.13
C VAL A 394 -13.98 -1.53 5.88
N VAL A 395 -14.82 -1.97 4.95
CA VAL A 395 -16.11 -1.30 4.71
C VAL A 395 -17.03 -1.36 5.93
N GLY A 396 -17.00 -2.45 6.70
CA GLY A 396 -17.69 -2.51 7.99
C GLY A 396 -17.18 -1.44 8.96
N LEU A 397 -15.86 -1.26 9.07
CA LEU A 397 -15.29 -0.21 9.92
C LEU A 397 -15.67 1.21 9.43
N LEU A 398 -15.69 1.44 8.11
CA LEU A 398 -16.14 2.71 7.53
C LEU A 398 -17.62 2.98 7.82
N LEU A 399 -18.49 1.97 7.69
CA LEU A 399 -19.92 2.07 8.01
C LEU A 399 -20.14 2.33 9.51
N ALA A 400 -19.42 1.61 10.38
CA ALA A 400 -19.44 1.82 11.82
C ALA A 400 -19.08 3.26 12.18
N ARG A 401 -18.06 3.83 11.54
CA ARG A 401 -17.66 5.22 11.74
C ARG A 401 -18.67 6.23 11.23
N LEU A 402 -19.33 5.97 10.09
CA LEU A 402 -20.41 6.79 9.56
C LEU A 402 -21.62 6.82 10.49
N LEU A 403 -21.93 5.70 11.13
CA LEU A 403 -23.04 5.60 12.08
C LEU A 403 -22.81 6.43 13.35
N CYS A 404 -21.55 6.74 13.70
CA CYS A 404 -21.26 7.64 14.82
C CYS A 404 -21.59 9.11 14.51
N GLU A 405 -21.77 9.49 13.24
CA GLU A 405 -21.94 10.89 12.86
C GLU A 405 -23.41 11.34 12.87
N PRO A 406 -23.69 12.51 13.47
CA PRO A 406 -25.03 13.09 13.43
C PRO A 406 -25.37 13.53 12.01
N GLY A 407 -26.50 13.05 11.49
CA GLY A 407 -26.98 13.41 10.16
C GLY A 407 -26.69 12.41 9.03
N TYR A 408 -26.05 11.27 9.34
CA TYR A 408 -25.95 10.18 8.37
C TYR A 408 -27.35 9.59 8.06
N THR A 409 -27.83 9.81 6.83
CA THR A 409 -29.23 9.56 6.45
C THR A 409 -29.57 8.09 6.22
N GLU A 410 -28.57 7.22 6.02
CA GLU A 410 -28.76 5.79 5.72
C GLU A 410 -28.50 4.89 6.94
N ALA A 411 -28.61 5.44 8.16
CA ALA A 411 -28.25 4.75 9.40
C ALA A 411 -28.87 3.35 9.55
N ALA A 412 -30.19 3.22 9.37
CA ALA A 412 -30.87 1.92 9.51
C ALA A 412 -30.35 0.85 8.53
N LYS A 413 -30.00 1.25 7.30
CA LYS A 413 -29.45 0.34 6.30
C LYS A 413 -28.01 -0.06 6.63
N ALA A 414 -27.21 0.88 7.10
CA ALA A 414 -25.84 0.62 7.53
C ALA A 414 -25.80 -0.30 8.78
N GLU A 415 -26.70 -0.10 9.74
CA GLU A 415 -26.84 -0.98 10.92
C GLU A 415 -27.19 -2.41 10.52
N ALA A 416 -28.18 -2.59 9.63
CA ALA A 416 -28.51 -3.90 9.09
C ALA A 416 -27.32 -4.54 8.32
N GLY A 417 -26.58 -3.73 7.56
CA GLY A 417 -25.38 -4.16 6.85
C GLY A 417 -24.26 -4.61 7.78
N LEU A 418 -24.01 -3.91 8.89
CA LEU A 418 -23.03 -4.30 9.90
C LEU A 418 -23.40 -5.61 10.57
N CYS A 419 -24.67 -5.78 10.96
CA CYS A 419 -25.15 -7.03 11.55
C CYS A 419 -24.97 -8.20 10.56
N SER A 420 -25.32 -8.01 9.28
CA SER A 420 -25.09 -9.00 8.23
C SER A 420 -23.61 -9.36 8.10
N LEU A 421 -22.72 -8.35 8.05
CA LEU A 421 -21.28 -8.57 7.98
C LEU A 421 -20.75 -9.34 9.19
N CYS A 422 -21.18 -9.04 10.41
CA CYS A 422 -20.79 -9.80 11.60
C CYS A 422 -21.15 -11.29 11.45
N CYS A 423 -22.39 -11.60 11.05
CA CYS A 423 -22.84 -12.97 10.87
C CYS A 423 -22.07 -13.70 9.76
N GLU A 424 -21.80 -13.03 8.65
CA GLU A 424 -21.08 -13.60 7.51
C GLU A 424 -19.58 -13.78 7.75
N LEU A 425 -18.96 -12.89 8.53
CA LEU A 425 -17.52 -12.91 8.82
C LEU A 425 -17.15 -13.77 10.03
N ALA A 426 -18.09 -14.05 10.94
CA ALA A 426 -17.88 -14.92 12.10
C ALA A 426 -17.29 -16.31 11.78
N PRO A 427 -17.72 -17.05 10.74
CA PRO A 427 -17.10 -18.33 10.39
C PRO A 427 -15.68 -18.19 9.82
N GLU A 428 -15.34 -17.02 9.27
CA GLU A 428 -14.08 -16.74 8.56
C GLU A 428 -12.95 -16.25 9.49
N VAL A 429 -13.18 -16.20 10.81
CA VAL A 429 -12.25 -15.63 11.80
C VAL A 429 -10.82 -16.16 11.70
N LYS A 430 -10.66 -17.44 11.34
CA LYS A 430 -9.34 -18.08 11.22
C LYS A 430 -8.49 -17.47 10.11
N PHE A 431 -9.09 -16.90 9.08
CA PHE A 431 -8.40 -16.34 7.92
C PHE A 431 -8.02 -14.86 8.10
N PHE A 432 -8.52 -14.18 9.13
CA PHE A 432 -8.23 -12.75 9.33
C PHE A 432 -6.79 -12.46 9.72
N GLN A 433 -6.12 -13.40 10.40
CA GLN A 433 -4.70 -13.24 10.73
C GLN A 433 -3.84 -13.18 9.47
N GLU A 434 -4.21 -13.93 8.41
CA GLU A 434 -3.51 -13.95 7.13
C GLU A 434 -3.80 -12.70 6.28
N ALA A 435 -4.90 -11.99 6.56
CA ALA A 435 -5.31 -10.81 5.80
C ALA A 435 -4.47 -9.54 6.11
N GLY A 436 -3.68 -9.53 7.19
CA GLY A 436 -2.81 -8.41 7.57
C GLY A 436 -3.52 -7.19 8.15
N LEU A 437 -4.84 -7.25 8.38
CA LEU A 437 -5.60 -6.13 8.96
C LEU A 437 -5.28 -5.91 10.45
N GLY A 438 -4.94 -6.97 11.20
CA GLY A 438 -4.63 -6.87 12.62
C GLY A 438 -3.40 -6.00 12.90
N THR A 439 -2.34 -6.10 12.07
CA THR A 439 -1.14 -5.26 12.19
C THR A 439 -1.44 -3.80 11.85
N LEU A 440 -2.24 -3.57 10.81
CA LEU A 440 -2.70 -2.24 10.41
C LEU A 440 -3.50 -1.56 11.53
N LEU A 441 -4.50 -2.23 12.09
CA LEU A 441 -5.34 -1.70 13.17
C LEU A 441 -4.61 -1.56 14.51
N SER A 442 -3.44 -2.17 14.65
CA SER A 442 -2.56 -2.01 15.80
C SER A 442 -1.72 -0.72 15.76
N GLU A 443 -1.72 0.01 14.64
CA GLU A 443 -1.11 1.35 14.58
C GLU A 443 -1.86 2.32 15.51
N GLU A 444 -1.14 3.19 16.25
CA GLU A 444 -1.72 4.03 17.32
C GLU A 444 -2.98 4.82 16.92
N THR A 445 -3.00 5.38 15.71
CA THR A 445 -4.11 6.22 15.27
C THR A 445 -5.34 5.39 14.89
N LEU A 446 -5.15 4.25 14.23
CA LEU A 446 -6.22 3.30 13.91
C LEU A 446 -6.69 2.53 15.15
N TRP A 447 -5.79 2.28 16.11
CA TRP A 447 -6.11 1.70 17.41
C TRP A 447 -7.04 2.62 18.21
N ALA A 448 -6.66 3.90 18.34
CA ALA A 448 -7.49 4.88 19.02
C ALA A 448 -8.87 5.02 18.35
N TRP A 449 -8.92 4.94 17.02
CA TRP A 449 -10.16 4.95 16.26
C TRP A 449 -11.02 3.71 16.50
N LEU A 450 -10.44 2.51 16.47
CA LEU A 450 -11.14 1.27 16.78
C LEU A 450 -11.69 1.29 18.22
N CYS A 451 -10.93 1.81 19.18
CA CYS A 451 -11.41 1.98 20.55
C CYS A 451 -12.60 2.94 20.62
N ARG A 452 -12.62 4.04 19.85
CA ARG A 452 -13.82 4.90 19.77
C ARG A 452 -15.05 4.17 19.24
N LEU A 453 -14.87 3.26 18.27
CA LEU A 453 -15.96 2.45 17.75
C LEU A 453 -16.47 1.43 18.79
N THR A 454 -15.57 0.77 19.53
CA THR A 454 -15.98 -0.15 20.61
C THR A 454 -16.71 0.60 21.72
N MET A 455 -16.33 1.84 22.01
CA MET A 455 -16.98 2.71 23.01
C MET A 455 -18.29 3.36 22.55
N SER A 456 -18.78 3.05 21.35
CA SER A 456 -19.99 3.67 20.81
C SER A 456 -21.26 3.26 21.56
N GLU A 457 -22.16 4.22 21.81
CA GLU A 457 -23.48 3.96 22.41
C GLU A 457 -24.41 3.14 21.48
N ARG A 458 -24.10 3.07 20.18
CA ARG A 458 -24.90 2.30 19.22
C ARG A 458 -24.48 0.83 19.23
N PRO A 459 -25.38 -0.12 19.59
CA PRO A 459 -25.03 -1.53 19.72
C PRO A 459 -24.43 -2.17 18.46
N ALA A 460 -24.92 -1.81 17.27
CA ALA A 460 -24.38 -2.33 16.02
C ALA A 460 -22.92 -1.88 15.78
N VAL A 461 -22.58 -0.66 16.18
CA VAL A 461 -21.24 -0.08 16.03
C VAL A 461 -20.28 -0.69 17.06
N SER A 462 -20.65 -0.66 18.34
CA SER A 462 -19.82 -1.24 19.40
C SER A 462 -19.67 -2.75 19.25
N GLY A 463 -20.73 -3.45 18.84
CA GLY A 463 -20.69 -4.87 18.53
C GLY A 463 -19.76 -5.22 17.37
N PHE A 464 -19.84 -4.48 16.26
CA PHE A 464 -18.91 -4.69 15.12
C PHE A 464 -17.46 -4.31 15.49
N GLY A 465 -17.26 -3.19 16.19
CA GLY A 465 -15.95 -2.77 16.69
C GLY A 465 -15.32 -3.83 17.59
N LEU A 466 -16.10 -4.39 18.51
CA LEU A 466 -15.66 -5.43 19.42
C LEU A 466 -15.40 -6.77 18.70
N PHE A 467 -16.23 -7.10 17.70
CA PHE A 467 -15.97 -8.25 16.82
C PHE A 467 -14.60 -8.14 16.14
N VAL A 468 -14.27 -6.97 15.56
CA VAL A 468 -12.97 -6.73 14.93
C VAL A 468 -11.84 -6.75 15.97
N PHE A 469 -12.04 -6.10 17.11
CA PHE A 469 -11.10 -6.05 18.21
C PHE A 469 -10.67 -7.47 18.66
N VAL A 470 -11.65 -8.33 18.92
CA VAL A 470 -11.44 -9.68 19.46
C VAL A 470 -10.91 -10.64 18.40
N ASN A 471 -11.47 -10.60 17.20
CA ASN A 471 -11.22 -11.66 16.21
C ASN A 471 -10.11 -11.29 15.22
N VAL A 472 -9.89 -10.00 14.95
CA VAL A 472 -8.94 -9.52 13.94
C VAL A 472 -7.67 -8.96 14.58
N VAL A 473 -7.82 -8.06 15.55
CA VAL A 473 -6.66 -7.37 16.16
C VAL A 473 -5.97 -8.23 17.20
N GLN A 474 -6.75 -8.90 18.07
CA GLN A 474 -6.23 -9.72 19.18
C GLN A 474 -5.13 -8.99 19.98
N PRO A 475 -5.44 -7.79 20.51
CA PRO A 475 -4.44 -6.96 21.16
C PRO A 475 -3.87 -7.65 22.40
N ALA A 476 -2.60 -7.37 22.70
CA ALA A 476 -1.97 -7.87 23.92
C ALA A 476 -2.74 -7.40 25.17
N PRO A 477 -2.89 -8.24 26.21
CA PRO A 477 -3.57 -7.92 27.46
C PRO A 477 -3.22 -6.54 28.03
N ALA A 478 -1.93 -6.25 28.14
CA ALA A 478 -1.42 -4.97 28.63
C ALA A 478 -1.92 -3.79 27.79
N ARG A 479 -2.04 -3.92 26.47
CA ARG A 479 -2.56 -2.83 25.63
C ARG A 479 -4.01 -2.52 25.94
N ILE A 480 -4.82 -3.55 26.23
CA ILE A 480 -6.23 -3.37 26.61
C ILE A 480 -6.31 -2.62 27.93
N LEU A 481 -5.58 -3.09 28.95
CA LEU A 481 -5.61 -2.56 30.31
C LEU A 481 -5.02 -1.15 30.43
N HIS A 482 -4.03 -0.81 29.60
CA HIS A 482 -3.39 0.51 29.61
C HIS A 482 -4.04 1.53 28.65
N THR A 483 -5.02 1.13 27.82
CA THR A 483 -5.71 2.08 26.94
C THR A 483 -6.75 2.87 27.73
N PRO A 484 -6.62 4.21 27.85
CA PRO A 484 -7.53 5.01 28.67
C PRO A 484 -8.99 4.90 28.25
N GLY A 485 -9.90 4.65 29.19
CA GLY A 485 -11.35 4.58 28.96
C GLY A 485 -11.85 3.25 28.38
N LEU A 486 -10.95 2.39 27.90
CA LEU A 486 -11.35 1.14 27.23
C LEU A 486 -11.86 0.10 28.24
N VAL A 487 -11.22 -0.01 29.41
CA VAL A 487 -11.65 -0.94 30.45
C VAL A 487 -13.04 -0.56 30.96
N GLU A 488 -13.26 0.71 31.25
CA GLU A 488 -14.54 1.24 31.71
C GLU A 488 -15.65 0.99 30.68
N ALA A 489 -15.34 1.20 29.40
CA ALA A 489 -16.30 0.95 28.33
C ALA A 489 -16.62 -0.53 28.14
N LEU A 490 -15.62 -1.42 28.21
CA LEU A 490 -15.88 -2.87 28.14
C LEU A 490 -16.68 -3.36 29.35
N THR A 491 -16.46 -2.79 30.53
CA THR A 491 -17.26 -3.08 31.73
C THR A 491 -18.69 -2.60 31.54
N SER A 492 -18.89 -1.40 30.99
CA SER A 492 -20.21 -0.87 30.65
C SER A 492 -20.94 -1.74 29.61
N LEU A 493 -20.22 -2.23 28.59
CA LEU A 493 -20.78 -3.14 27.58
C LEU A 493 -21.11 -4.53 28.14
N SER A 494 -20.49 -4.92 29.25
CA SER A 494 -20.79 -6.16 29.96
C SER A 494 -22.04 -6.04 30.84
N GLY A 495 -22.57 -4.82 31.04
CA GLY A 495 -23.77 -4.58 31.82
C GLY A 495 -25.06 -5.01 31.11
N ALA A 496 -26.13 -5.25 31.89
CA ALA A 496 -27.40 -5.85 31.45
C ALA A 496 -28.15 -5.10 30.32
N GLY A 497 -27.76 -3.87 29.97
CA GLY A 497 -28.42 -3.07 28.93
C GLY A 497 -27.92 -3.29 27.49
N ALA A 498 -26.79 -3.96 27.31
CA ALA A 498 -26.21 -4.22 25.99
C ALA A 498 -26.79 -5.49 25.32
N ASP A 499 -26.54 -5.66 24.02
CA ASP A 499 -26.84 -6.91 23.32
C ASP A 499 -26.04 -8.06 23.93
N SER A 500 -26.68 -9.20 24.14
CA SER A 500 -26.10 -10.34 24.85
C SER A 500 -24.85 -10.94 24.19
N THR A 501 -24.72 -10.78 22.88
CA THR A 501 -23.51 -11.19 22.14
C THR A 501 -22.36 -10.24 22.44
N VAL A 502 -22.65 -8.94 22.46
CA VAL A 502 -21.70 -7.88 22.78
C VAL A 502 -21.25 -7.97 24.24
N GLN A 503 -22.17 -8.20 25.17
CA GLN A 503 -21.90 -8.44 26.58
C GLN A 503 -20.89 -9.58 26.78
N GLY A 504 -21.15 -10.73 26.15
CA GLY A 504 -20.27 -11.88 26.25
C GLY A 504 -18.88 -11.64 25.69
N LEU A 505 -18.80 -11.01 24.51
CA LEU A 505 -17.51 -10.65 23.92
C LEU A 505 -16.73 -9.69 24.81
N ALA A 506 -17.40 -8.68 25.38
CA ALA A 506 -16.75 -7.67 26.22
C ALA A 506 -16.22 -8.31 27.50
N ALA A 507 -17.06 -9.12 28.16
CA ALA A 507 -16.69 -9.80 29.39
C ALA A 507 -15.55 -10.81 29.19
N ARG A 508 -15.58 -11.58 28.08
CA ARG A 508 -14.48 -12.50 27.71
C ARG A 508 -13.19 -11.75 27.46
N THR A 509 -13.26 -10.60 26.79
CA THR A 509 -12.09 -9.78 26.46
C THR A 509 -11.44 -9.23 27.72
N LEU A 510 -12.23 -8.65 28.63
CA LEU A 510 -11.72 -8.15 29.92
C LEU A 510 -11.11 -9.27 30.77
N LEU A 511 -11.83 -10.40 30.90
CA LEU A 511 -11.32 -11.53 31.68
C LEU A 511 -10.03 -12.10 31.10
N ALA A 512 -9.92 -12.18 29.77
CA ALA A 512 -8.69 -12.61 29.10
C ALA A 512 -7.54 -11.61 29.31
N ALA A 513 -7.83 -10.31 29.31
CA ALA A 513 -6.84 -9.27 29.58
C ALA A 513 -6.30 -9.37 31.02
N HIS A 514 -7.17 -9.43 32.03
CA HIS A 514 -6.77 -9.55 33.43
C HIS A 514 -6.01 -10.86 33.73
N ARG A 515 -6.35 -11.97 33.05
CA ARG A 515 -5.60 -13.23 33.18
C ARG A 515 -4.21 -13.18 32.55
N GLY A 516 -4.05 -12.38 31.49
CA GLY A 516 -2.81 -12.30 30.74
C GLY A 516 -1.75 -11.40 31.39
N GLU A 517 -2.12 -10.57 32.36
CA GLU A 517 -1.22 -9.65 33.04
C GLU A 517 -1.07 -10.03 34.52
N GLU A 518 0.14 -10.50 34.89
CA GLU A 518 0.47 -10.95 36.24
C GLU A 518 0.20 -9.82 37.26
N ASN A 519 -0.70 -10.09 38.21
CA ASN A 519 -1.17 -9.16 39.26
C ASN A 519 -2.23 -8.12 38.86
N SER A 520 -2.90 -8.28 37.73
CA SER A 520 -4.00 -7.38 37.32
C SER A 520 -5.40 -7.95 37.62
N ALA A 521 -5.60 -8.64 38.74
CA ALA A 521 -6.96 -9.07 39.09
C ALA A 521 -7.87 -7.83 39.20
N PRO A 522 -9.10 -7.86 38.67
CA PRO A 522 -10.04 -6.78 38.90
C PRO A 522 -10.29 -6.66 40.41
N ASP A 523 -9.85 -5.56 41.00
CA ASP A 523 -9.99 -5.28 42.44
C ASP A 523 -11.45 -5.03 42.84
N ASP A 524 -12.32 -4.80 41.85
CA ASP A 524 -13.74 -4.49 42.03
C ASP A 524 -14.61 -5.77 41.98
N VAL A 525 -15.17 -6.11 43.14
CA VAL A 525 -16.10 -7.24 43.32
C VAL A 525 -17.38 -7.07 42.51
N GLU A 526 -17.86 -5.82 42.35
CA GLU A 526 -19.08 -5.53 41.59
C GLU A 526 -18.83 -5.75 40.08
N GLY A 527 -17.69 -5.27 39.57
CA GLY A 527 -17.24 -5.55 38.20
C GLY A 527 -17.11 -7.05 37.91
N LEU A 528 -16.57 -7.84 38.83
CA LEU A 528 -16.49 -9.30 38.68
C LEU A 528 -17.87 -9.97 38.60
N ALA A 529 -18.85 -9.52 39.38
CA ALA A 529 -20.20 -10.05 39.33
C ALA A 529 -20.87 -9.76 37.97
N VAL A 530 -20.68 -8.55 37.44
CA VAL A 530 -21.17 -8.16 36.10
C VAL A 530 -20.54 -9.03 35.01
N LEU A 531 -19.22 -9.24 35.05
CA LEU A 531 -18.52 -10.11 34.10
C LEU A 531 -19.04 -11.55 34.16
N CYS A 532 -19.21 -12.12 35.35
CA CYS A 532 -19.76 -13.47 35.53
C CYS A 532 -21.18 -13.58 34.99
N SER A 533 -22.03 -12.58 35.25
CA SER A 533 -23.41 -12.55 34.76
C SER A 533 -23.47 -12.50 33.22
N ALA A 534 -22.67 -11.62 32.61
CA ALA A 534 -22.57 -11.51 31.15
C ALA A 534 -22.10 -12.83 30.52
N LEU A 535 -21.05 -13.45 31.07
CA LEU A 535 -20.54 -14.74 30.59
C LEU A 535 -21.58 -15.86 30.73
N ALA A 536 -22.33 -15.87 31.82
CA ALA A 536 -23.38 -16.87 32.02
C ALA A 536 -24.51 -16.70 31.00
N ALA A 537 -24.97 -15.46 30.78
CA ALA A 537 -26.01 -15.15 29.80
C ALA A 537 -25.61 -15.54 28.37
N THR A 538 -24.36 -15.27 27.98
CA THR A 538 -23.86 -15.66 26.65
C THR A 538 -23.69 -17.17 26.53
N THR A 539 -23.20 -17.85 27.57
CA THR A 539 -23.13 -19.32 27.59
C THR A 539 -24.52 -19.94 27.45
N GLU A 540 -25.52 -19.41 28.14
CA GLU A 540 -26.90 -19.87 28.03
C GLU A 540 -27.46 -19.69 26.62
N LEU A 541 -27.24 -18.54 25.99
CA LEU A 541 -27.66 -18.30 24.60
C LEU A 541 -26.97 -19.23 23.61
N ALA A 542 -25.66 -19.48 23.80
CA ALA A 542 -24.92 -20.40 22.96
C ALA A 542 -25.46 -21.83 23.09
N LEU A 543 -25.73 -22.26 24.32
CA LEU A 543 -26.30 -23.59 24.60
C LEU A 543 -27.75 -23.70 24.10
N ASP A 544 -28.58 -22.67 24.26
CA ASP A 544 -29.94 -22.65 23.70
C ASP A 544 -29.91 -22.68 22.16
N GLY A 545 -28.95 -22.00 21.52
CA GLY A 545 -28.71 -22.08 20.09
C GLY A 545 -28.34 -23.50 19.64
N GLN A 546 -27.39 -24.13 20.33
CA GLN A 546 -27.02 -25.54 20.08
C GLN A 546 -28.19 -26.48 20.32
N LEU A 547 -29.01 -26.22 21.33
CA LEU A 547 -30.22 -26.99 21.63
C LEU A 547 -31.24 -26.89 20.47
N GLN A 548 -31.42 -25.70 19.90
CA GLN A 548 -32.29 -25.48 18.75
C GLN A 548 -31.75 -26.16 17.49
N GLU A 549 -30.44 -26.09 17.23
CA GLU A 549 -29.80 -26.80 16.11
C GLU A 549 -29.94 -28.32 16.25
N LEU A 550 -29.68 -28.86 17.44
CA LEU A 550 -29.86 -30.28 17.74
C LEU A 550 -31.32 -30.71 17.63
N SER A 551 -32.27 -29.88 18.07
CA SER A 551 -33.70 -30.13 17.87
C SER A 551 -34.06 -30.13 16.39
N ALA A 552 -33.53 -29.20 15.58
CA ALA A 552 -33.77 -29.16 14.14
C ALA A 552 -33.19 -30.40 13.45
N LEU A 553 -31.96 -30.81 13.81
CA LEU A 553 -31.35 -32.05 13.35
C LEU A 553 -32.18 -33.27 13.76
N GLY A 554 -32.65 -33.32 15.01
CA GLY A 554 -33.56 -34.35 15.50
C GLY A 554 -34.85 -34.45 14.67
N THR A 555 -35.48 -33.32 14.33
CA THR A 555 -36.65 -33.33 13.43
C THR A 555 -36.30 -33.81 12.01
N GLY A 556 -35.12 -33.43 11.50
CA GLY A 556 -34.61 -33.89 10.21
C GLY A 556 -34.40 -35.41 10.19
N VAL A 557 -33.83 -35.95 11.26
CA VAL A 557 -33.64 -37.38 11.49
C VAL A 557 -34.99 -38.10 11.60
N VAL A 558 -35.95 -37.59 12.36
CA VAL A 558 -37.31 -38.18 12.46
C VAL A 558 -38.00 -38.18 11.10
N ASN A 559 -37.87 -37.11 10.32
CA ASN A 559 -38.40 -37.04 8.95
C ASN A 559 -37.71 -38.03 8.01
N ALA A 560 -36.38 -38.14 8.09
CA ALA A 560 -35.61 -39.13 7.34
C ALA A 560 -36.05 -40.55 7.70
N ARG A 561 -36.23 -40.85 9.00
CA ARG A 561 -36.74 -42.12 9.51
C ARG A 561 -38.15 -42.42 9.01
N ARG A 562 -39.03 -41.42 9.00
CA ARG A 562 -40.39 -41.54 8.43
C ARG A 562 -40.35 -41.84 6.93
N HIS A 563 -39.49 -41.16 6.16
CA HIS A 563 -39.27 -41.45 4.75
C HIS A 563 -38.71 -42.86 4.54
N CYS A 564 -37.80 -43.31 5.40
CA CYS A 564 -37.26 -44.65 5.42
C CYS A 564 -38.35 -45.70 5.67
N CYS A 565 -39.21 -45.51 6.68
CA CYS A 565 -40.37 -46.37 6.92
C CYS A 565 -41.32 -46.43 5.72
N LEU A 566 -41.63 -45.29 5.09
CA LEU A 566 -42.46 -45.24 3.88
C LEU A 566 -41.84 -46.00 2.69
N VAL A 567 -40.52 -45.92 2.49
CA VAL A 567 -39.81 -46.71 1.47
C VAL A 567 -39.88 -48.21 1.80
N THR A 568 -39.76 -48.56 3.08
CA THR A 568 -39.89 -49.96 3.54
C THR A 568 -41.32 -50.50 3.34
N GLU A 569 -42.34 -49.65 3.46
CA GLU A 569 -43.74 -50.01 3.16
C GLU A 569 -43.99 -50.22 1.64
N THR A 570 -43.16 -49.63 0.77
CA THR A 570 -43.20 -49.87 -0.68
C THR A 570 -42.40 -51.11 -1.13
N GLU A 571 -41.61 -51.71 -0.24
CA GLU A 571 -40.85 -52.95 -0.45
C GLU A 571 -41.66 -54.14 -1.01
N PRO A 572 -42.89 -54.46 -0.52
CA PRO A 572 -43.69 -55.53 -1.11
C PRO A 572 -44.05 -55.28 -2.57
N PHE A 573 -44.18 -54.01 -2.99
CA PHE A 573 -44.46 -53.62 -4.37
C PHE A 573 -43.24 -53.83 -5.27
N LEU A 574 -42.04 -53.54 -4.77
CA LEU A 574 -40.78 -53.76 -5.47
C LEU A 574 -40.43 -55.25 -5.63
N ARG A 575 -40.86 -56.11 -4.68
CA ARG A 575 -40.71 -57.58 -4.79
C ARG A 575 -41.58 -58.21 -5.89
N THR A 576 -42.63 -57.53 -6.35
CA THR A 576 -43.58 -58.07 -7.35
C THR A 576 -43.12 -57.97 -8.82
N VAL A 577 -41.98 -57.32 -9.11
CA VAL A 577 -41.50 -57.11 -10.49
C VAL A 577 -40.26 -57.99 -10.77
N SER A 578 -40.34 -58.90 -11.75
CA SER A 578 -39.29 -59.90 -12.03
C SER A 578 -38.24 -59.42 -13.06
N ALA A 579 -37.05 -60.05 -12.99
CA ALA A 579 -35.74 -59.75 -13.63
C ALA A 579 -34.88 -58.65 -12.96
N SER A 580 -35.48 -57.67 -12.27
CA SER A 580 -34.74 -56.65 -11.49
C SER A 580 -34.41 -57.07 -10.05
N GLN A 581 -34.80 -58.27 -9.64
CA GLN A 581 -34.90 -58.71 -8.24
C GLN A 581 -33.58 -58.76 -7.48
N ALA A 582 -32.46 -59.11 -8.11
CA ALA A 582 -31.14 -59.13 -7.45
C ALA A 582 -30.54 -57.72 -7.31
N LYS A 583 -30.78 -56.83 -8.29
CA LYS A 583 -30.32 -55.43 -8.22
C LYS A 583 -31.17 -54.63 -7.23
N LEU A 584 -32.48 -54.85 -7.24
CA LEU A 584 -33.41 -54.28 -6.27
C LEU A 584 -33.19 -54.84 -4.86
N SER A 585 -32.78 -56.11 -4.69
CA SER A 585 -32.42 -56.62 -3.35
C SER A 585 -31.12 -56.00 -2.86
N ALA A 586 -30.11 -55.87 -3.70
CA ALA A 586 -28.84 -55.23 -3.35
C ALA A 586 -29.02 -53.74 -3.04
N GLU A 587 -29.85 -53.02 -3.80
CA GLU A 587 -30.26 -51.66 -3.47
C GLU A 587 -31.05 -51.65 -2.16
N ALA A 588 -32.04 -52.53 -1.96
CA ALA A 588 -32.77 -52.60 -0.68
C ALA A 588 -31.86 -52.92 0.52
N ASP A 589 -30.83 -53.74 0.35
CA ASP A 589 -29.81 -54.02 1.37
C ASP A 589 -28.94 -52.79 1.65
N ALA A 590 -28.52 -52.06 0.60
CA ALA A 590 -27.76 -50.82 0.73
C ALA A 590 -28.58 -49.70 1.40
N TRP A 591 -29.86 -49.60 1.06
CA TRP A 591 -30.82 -48.71 1.73
C TRP A 591 -30.98 -49.14 3.18
N ARG A 592 -31.14 -50.44 3.50
CA ARG A 592 -31.16 -50.93 4.90
C ARG A 592 -29.90 -50.57 5.69
N ALA A 593 -28.72 -50.72 5.10
CA ALA A 593 -27.46 -50.30 5.72
C ALA A 593 -27.37 -48.77 5.90
N SER A 594 -27.95 -47.99 4.99
CA SER A 594 -28.08 -46.54 5.14
C SER A 594 -29.08 -46.16 6.22
N MET A 595 -30.20 -46.87 6.34
CA MET A 595 -31.22 -46.68 7.39
C MET A 595 -30.66 -47.02 8.76
N SER A 596 -29.93 -48.13 8.90
CA SER A 596 -29.28 -48.51 10.16
C SER A 596 -28.28 -47.44 10.63
N ARG A 597 -27.48 -46.90 9.70
CA ARG A 597 -26.54 -45.80 10.01
C ARG A 597 -27.27 -44.50 10.36
N ALA A 598 -28.42 -44.23 9.73
CA ALA A 598 -29.24 -43.07 10.07
C ALA A 598 -29.89 -43.22 11.47
N ASP A 599 -30.34 -44.42 11.84
CA ASP A 599 -30.88 -44.72 13.19
C ASP A 599 -29.77 -44.67 14.27
N GLU A 600 -28.54 -45.11 13.96
CA GLU A 600 -27.39 -44.96 14.85
C GLU A 600 -27.02 -43.47 15.05
N ALA A 601 -26.92 -42.71 13.96
CA ALA A 601 -26.69 -41.26 14.03
C ALA A 601 -27.84 -40.53 14.76
N ALA A 602 -29.10 -41.00 14.61
CA ALA A 602 -30.25 -40.49 15.34
C ALA A 602 -30.07 -40.64 16.86
N ALA A 603 -29.71 -41.85 17.29
CA ALA A 603 -29.51 -42.15 18.70
C ALA A 603 -28.31 -41.37 19.28
N GLU A 604 -27.24 -41.18 18.49
CA GLU A 604 -26.11 -40.33 18.88
C GLU A 604 -26.53 -38.86 19.03
N VAL A 605 -27.33 -38.31 18.10
CA VAL A 605 -27.85 -36.93 18.19
C VAL A 605 -28.80 -36.77 19.38
N GLU A 606 -29.70 -37.72 19.62
CA GLU A 606 -30.59 -37.72 20.80
C GLU A 606 -29.79 -37.80 22.11
N GLY A 607 -28.75 -38.65 22.16
CA GLY A 607 -27.84 -38.75 23.30
C GLY A 607 -27.06 -37.46 23.54
N ALA A 608 -26.52 -36.84 22.49
CA ALA A 608 -25.83 -35.56 22.57
C ALA A 608 -26.78 -34.42 23.00
N HIS A 609 -28.03 -34.44 22.55
CA HIS A 609 -29.05 -33.48 22.94
C HIS A 609 -29.41 -33.59 24.43
N ALA A 610 -29.61 -34.81 24.94
CA ALA A 610 -29.86 -35.05 26.35
C ALA A 610 -28.67 -34.63 27.23
N ALA A 611 -27.43 -34.94 26.81
CA ALA A 611 -26.22 -34.54 27.51
C ALA A 611 -26.05 -33.01 27.55
N SER A 612 -26.32 -32.32 26.43
CA SER A 612 -26.26 -30.86 26.35
C SER A 612 -27.32 -30.19 27.24
N HIS A 613 -28.54 -30.75 27.29
CA HIS A 613 -29.59 -30.26 28.19
C HIS A 613 -29.22 -30.44 29.67
N ALA A 614 -28.65 -31.60 30.03
CA ALA A 614 -28.18 -31.83 31.40
C ALA A 614 -27.06 -30.86 31.80
N ALA A 615 -26.11 -30.60 30.91
CA ALA A 615 -25.04 -29.63 31.13
C ALA A 615 -25.57 -28.19 31.29
N LEU A 616 -26.60 -27.81 30.52
CA LEU A 616 -27.28 -26.52 30.65
C LEU A 616 -27.97 -26.37 32.02
N GLU A 617 -28.65 -27.42 32.51
CA GLU A 617 -29.26 -27.37 33.85
C GLU A 617 -28.22 -27.32 34.97
N GLU A 618 -27.13 -28.09 34.86
CA GLU A 618 -26.02 -28.02 35.81
C GLU A 618 -25.38 -26.62 35.83
N HIS A 619 -25.14 -26.03 34.66
CA HIS A 619 -24.64 -24.67 34.55
C HIS A 619 -25.57 -23.64 35.19
N ARG A 620 -26.90 -23.74 34.96
CA ARG A 620 -27.91 -22.87 35.61
C ARG A 620 -27.87 -23.00 37.13
N ALA A 621 -27.77 -24.23 37.65
CA ALA A 621 -27.67 -24.47 39.09
C ALA A 621 -26.39 -23.87 39.71
N LEU A 622 -25.25 -24.02 39.03
CA LEU A 622 -23.97 -23.43 39.45
C LEU A 622 -24.00 -21.90 39.43
N ARG A 623 -24.60 -21.31 38.39
CA ARG A 623 -24.80 -19.86 38.28
C ARG A 623 -25.65 -19.34 39.44
N ASP A 624 -26.80 -19.96 39.69
CA ASP A 624 -27.71 -19.52 40.75
C ASP A 624 -27.07 -19.65 42.13
N GLY A 625 -26.23 -20.69 42.34
CA GLY A 625 -25.40 -20.84 43.53
C GLY A 625 -24.33 -19.75 43.67
N ALA A 626 -23.61 -19.43 42.59
CA ALA A 626 -22.59 -18.39 42.57
C ALA A 626 -23.17 -16.99 42.79
N VAL A 627 -24.31 -16.68 42.17
CA VAL A 627 -25.07 -15.44 42.42
C VAL A 627 -25.44 -15.37 43.89
N SER A 628 -26.04 -16.42 44.45
CA SER A 628 -26.42 -16.46 45.88
C SER A 628 -25.23 -16.24 46.82
N ALA A 629 -24.08 -16.85 46.53
CA ALA A 629 -22.85 -16.67 47.30
C ALA A 629 -22.29 -15.25 47.19
N SER A 630 -22.36 -14.63 46.01
CA SER A 630 -21.95 -13.23 45.79
C SER A 630 -22.85 -12.25 46.53
N THR A 631 -24.18 -12.45 46.53
CA THR A 631 -25.12 -11.64 47.30
C THR A 631 -24.89 -11.78 48.80
N GLN A 632 -24.48 -12.97 49.25
CA GLN A 632 -24.18 -13.23 50.66
C GLN A 632 -22.86 -12.59 51.08
N ALA A 633 -21.82 -12.66 50.24
CA ALA A 633 -20.52 -12.02 50.49
C ALA A 633 -20.61 -10.49 50.49
N THR A 634 -21.44 -9.89 49.63
CA THR A 634 -21.69 -8.44 49.64
C THR A 634 -22.45 -8.01 50.90
N ALA A 635 -23.46 -8.78 51.34
CA ALA A 635 -24.14 -8.52 52.60
C ALA A 635 -23.22 -8.61 53.83
N GLU A 636 -22.23 -9.51 53.83
CA GLU A 636 -21.24 -9.65 54.91
C GLU A 636 -20.16 -8.54 54.93
N ILE A 637 -19.99 -7.78 53.84
CA ILE A 637 -19.04 -6.66 53.77
C ILE A 637 -19.70 -5.34 54.22
N ASP A 638 -21.02 -5.22 54.05
CA ASP A 638 -21.81 -4.05 54.47
C ASP A 638 -22.20 -4.07 55.96
N ASP A 639 -22.10 -5.22 56.63
CA ASP A 639 -22.22 -5.42 58.09
C ASP A 639 -20.85 -5.27 58.80
#